data_AF-A0A2K1L348-F1
#
_entry.id   AF-A0A2K1L348-F1
#
_cell.length_a   1.000
_cell.length_b   1.000
_cell.length_c   1.000
_cell.angle_alpha   90.00
_cell.angle_beta   90.00
_cell.angle_gamma   90.00
#
_symmetry.space_group_name_H-M   'P 1'
#
loop_
_entity.id
_entity.type
_entity.pdbx_description
1 polymer ?
#
loop_
_entity_poly.entity_id
_entity_poly.type
_entity_poly.pdbx_seq_one_letter_code
_entity_poly.pdbx_strand_id
1 'polypeptide(L)'
;MDTIKGYFGAKPEVPEKPIALERTPSGTRKSVKELSPLANNVIGRCARILLVRPEDLQEQFDKEAPLSAKTKDKYARSILEYCCFRTLSISAQVEDHLSDVDFRRLTYDMMLAWEAPGSTNKNVSKVEQKDVQLEEAEKVAAALGADDDEEESALFYNDLMPMMAEVEQTVGLEAFTRIAPAVPAIADLVTVYPQWEALTNTTGARLPFQLYDKYLGELDKSIKLMKSQLTPEVKQVLHLESDEILVDTDGGSSGQTVIEHVGSSTYPGRFTVTNYAIYFEVAGILSYSDAKRFDLASDLKYEVKPEVTGPWGTKIFDKAIMFKSNEVQEPLVFEFPEITGHARRDYWIAIIREIVACHKFCRLYKLKGVGKSEALARAVLGIARLRALRETIKVLPTRADSLLTFCYGDNMPHGDQVMGALADTLRHHGDGKSGDTFLDHHEGNKVYSSTATASAASLDLDPTPHPTSEHQRDALSPVNEVMIGEETALEKTVLDSRENTKKVEKAEATVDSVKGDGIGRNVQILTELLKPIPEVLEEVQSILQWKNPTRTIAVATVVFLFIVFDLLSYIPTVLLLSAAVYIFYLRYLKKKEKIRSGEVLIPVPQGTSTVEALTALQQAVSQAEATIQGINIALLKIRALLLSNYPEASNQVAALLAAAALGLAVLPTRWLVFIVFVNTFTSGLQGQRESPSTFERRFNEWWYSIPVVPVRFLKPGEDVNVRKLD
;
A
#
# COMPACT_ATOMS: atom_id res chain seq x y z
N MET A 1 40.79 10.68 -56.54
CA MET A 1 42.19 11.12 -56.40
C MET A 1 42.20 12.27 -55.42
N ASP A 2 42.65 11.95 -54.21
CA ASP A 2 43.25 12.85 -53.21
C ASP A 2 42.62 14.20 -52.92
N THR A 3 41.64 14.22 -52.00
CA THR A 3 41.67 15.04 -50.77
C THR A 3 40.44 14.72 -49.90
N ILE A 4 40.55 14.94 -48.58
CA ILE A 4 39.58 14.60 -47.49
C ILE A 4 39.85 13.22 -46.85
N LYS A 5 41.05 13.09 -46.28
CA LYS A 5 41.49 11.97 -45.42
C LYS A 5 41.93 12.48 -44.04
N GLY A 6 41.17 13.42 -43.46
CA GLY A 6 41.67 14.30 -42.41
C GLY A 6 40.88 14.43 -41.10
N TYR A 7 39.71 13.80 -40.89
CA TYR A 7 38.95 14.12 -39.67
C TYR A 7 38.29 13.01 -38.85
N PHE A 8 38.06 11.79 -39.33
CA PHE A 8 37.45 10.76 -38.48
C PHE A 8 37.95 9.36 -38.82
N GLY A 9 39.07 8.99 -38.21
CA GLY A 9 39.67 7.67 -38.32
C GLY A 9 40.55 7.38 -37.11
N ALA A 10 39.92 7.18 -35.94
CA ALA A 10 40.55 6.57 -34.79
C ALA A 10 39.54 5.60 -34.16
N LYS A 11 39.86 4.30 -34.23
CA LYS A 11 39.25 3.27 -33.37
C LYS A 11 39.45 3.66 -31.90
N PRO A 12 38.52 3.35 -30.99
CA PRO A 12 38.85 3.35 -29.57
C PRO A 12 39.88 2.23 -29.34
N GLU A 13 41.13 2.60 -29.14
CA GLU A 13 42.15 1.69 -28.61
C GLU A 13 41.76 1.35 -27.17
N VAL A 14 41.53 0.05 -26.92
CA VAL A 14 41.58 -0.50 -25.57
C VAL A 14 42.99 -0.22 -25.03
N PRO A 15 43.15 0.51 -23.91
CA PRO A 15 44.48 0.70 -23.36
C PRO A 15 44.97 -0.64 -22.79
N GLU A 16 45.81 -1.34 -23.53
CA GLU A 16 46.70 -2.40 -23.04
C GLU A 16 47.78 -1.79 -22.12
N LYS A 17 47.33 -1.34 -20.95
CA LYS A 17 48.04 -1.21 -19.67
C LYS A 17 47.15 -0.38 -18.75
N PRO A 18 46.99 -0.78 -17.47
CA PRO A 18 46.28 0.06 -16.50
C PRO A 18 46.98 1.41 -16.47
N ILE A 19 46.24 2.48 -16.77
CA ILE A 19 46.68 3.84 -16.52
C ILE A 19 46.98 3.88 -15.03
N ALA A 20 48.26 3.87 -14.68
CA ALA A 20 48.71 4.07 -13.33
C ALA A 20 48.23 5.48 -12.95
N LEU A 21 47.10 5.55 -12.24
CA LEU A 21 46.76 6.69 -11.41
C LEU A 21 48.01 6.96 -10.58
N GLU A 22 48.69 8.06 -10.88
CA GLU A 22 49.75 8.57 -10.04
C GLU A 22 49.21 8.55 -8.62
N ARG A 23 49.84 7.73 -7.77
CA ARG A 23 49.63 7.79 -6.33
C ARG A 23 50.09 9.18 -5.91
N THR A 24 49.18 10.13 -5.88
CA THR A 24 49.42 11.41 -5.23
C THR A 24 49.72 11.12 -3.76
N PRO A 25 50.84 11.63 -3.23
CA PRO A 25 51.21 11.42 -1.84
C PRO A 25 50.16 12.08 -0.95
N SER A 26 49.88 11.43 0.19
CA SER A 26 49.04 11.92 1.29
C SER A 26 49.08 13.46 1.45
N GLY A 27 47.93 14.14 1.34
CA GLY A 27 47.83 15.58 1.58
C GLY A 27 46.55 16.22 1.06
N THR A 28 45.52 16.31 1.92
CA THR A 28 44.29 17.12 1.77
C THR A 28 43.37 16.80 0.58
N ARG A 29 42.46 15.82 0.73
CA ARG A 29 41.18 15.86 -0.01
C ARG A 29 40.49 17.17 0.37
N LYS A 30 40.15 18.03 -0.60
CA LYS A 30 39.30 19.20 -0.35
C LYS A 30 37.91 18.70 0.02
N SER A 31 37.64 18.60 1.31
CA SER A 31 36.30 18.31 1.82
C SER A 31 35.43 19.55 1.68
N VAL A 32 34.18 19.37 1.26
CA VAL A 32 33.19 20.44 1.33
C VAL A 32 32.89 20.65 2.81
N LYS A 33 33.24 21.83 3.35
CA LYS A 33 33.15 22.14 4.79
C LYS A 33 31.72 22.06 5.36
N GLU A 34 30.74 22.20 4.49
CA GLU A 34 29.31 22.16 4.81
C GLU A 34 28.79 20.73 4.98
N LEU A 35 29.50 19.73 4.46
CA LEU A 35 29.10 18.33 4.47
C LEU A 35 29.71 17.56 5.64
N SER A 36 28.99 16.54 6.12
CA SER A 36 29.49 15.60 7.12
C SER A 36 30.67 14.78 6.56
N PRO A 37 31.51 14.16 7.42
CA PRO A 37 32.60 13.29 6.97
C PRO A 37 32.09 12.10 6.13
N LEU A 38 30.94 11.54 6.49
CA LEU A 38 30.30 10.45 5.78
C LEU A 38 29.78 10.91 4.41
N ALA A 39 29.10 12.06 4.34
CA ALA A 39 28.62 12.63 3.07
C ALA A 39 29.78 12.95 2.11
N ASN A 40 30.88 13.52 2.60
CA ASN A 40 32.09 13.72 1.79
C ASN A 40 32.69 12.39 1.28
N ASN A 41 32.65 11.32 2.09
CA ASN A 41 33.11 10.00 1.66
C ASN A 41 32.22 9.43 0.55
N VAL A 42 30.90 9.49 0.73
CA VAL A 42 29.91 9.03 -0.25
C VAL A 42 30.08 9.78 -1.57
N ILE A 43 30.15 11.12 -1.55
CA ILE A 43 30.38 11.91 -2.78
C ILE A 43 31.70 11.53 -3.45
N GLY A 44 32.76 11.28 -2.69
CA GLY A 44 34.03 10.78 -3.22
C GLY A 44 33.97 9.35 -3.78
N ARG A 45 33.05 8.50 -3.31
CA ARG A 45 32.75 7.18 -3.92
C ARG A 45 31.95 7.36 -5.21
N CYS A 46 30.90 8.19 -5.19
CA CYS A 46 30.09 8.55 -6.35
C CYS A 46 30.96 9.10 -7.49
N ALA A 47 31.81 10.08 -7.20
CA ALA A 47 32.72 10.67 -8.18
C ALA A 47 33.64 9.62 -8.83
N ARG A 48 34.17 8.67 -8.05
CA ARG A 48 34.98 7.56 -8.58
C ARG A 48 34.19 6.63 -9.50
N ILE A 49 32.96 6.29 -9.15
CA ILE A 49 32.10 5.43 -9.98
C ILE A 49 31.71 6.14 -11.27
N LEU A 50 31.41 7.45 -11.20
CA LEU A 50 31.09 8.28 -12.35
C LEU A 50 32.32 8.63 -13.22
N LEU A 51 33.53 8.31 -12.76
CA LEU A 51 34.80 8.69 -13.40
C LEU A 51 34.98 10.22 -13.54
N VAL A 52 34.47 10.97 -12.57
CA VAL A 52 34.52 12.45 -12.51
C VAL A 52 35.25 12.89 -11.24
N ARG A 53 35.81 14.11 -11.22
CA ARG A 53 36.36 14.66 -9.97
C ARG A 53 35.22 15.18 -9.07
N PRO A 54 35.32 15.07 -7.74
CA PRO A 54 34.29 15.59 -6.83
C PRO A 54 33.94 17.06 -7.05
N GLU A 55 34.92 17.88 -7.43
CA GLU A 55 34.74 19.32 -7.70
C GLU A 55 33.90 19.56 -8.96
N ASP A 56 34.12 18.75 -10.01
CA ASP A 56 33.35 18.86 -11.25
C ASP A 56 31.89 18.41 -11.02
N LEU A 57 31.67 17.43 -10.14
CA LEU A 57 30.33 16.96 -9.76
C LEU A 57 29.55 18.03 -8.98
N GLN A 58 30.24 18.77 -8.11
CA GLN A 58 29.69 19.94 -7.43
C GLN A 58 29.37 21.07 -8.43
N GLU A 59 30.28 21.36 -9.38
CA GLU A 59 30.04 22.37 -10.40
C GLU A 59 28.85 22.01 -11.31
N GLN A 60 28.69 20.73 -11.65
CA GLN A 60 27.52 20.25 -12.39
C GLN A 60 26.23 20.43 -11.58
N PHE A 61 26.23 20.11 -10.28
CA PHE A 61 25.09 20.39 -9.41
C PHE A 61 24.77 21.90 -9.37
N ASP A 62 25.77 22.75 -9.22
CA ASP A 62 25.59 24.21 -9.18
C ASP A 62 25.07 24.79 -10.50
N LYS A 63 25.24 24.08 -11.62
CA LYS A 63 24.65 24.44 -12.92
C LYS A 63 23.25 23.88 -13.11
N GLU A 64 23.05 22.60 -12.81
CA GLU A 64 21.86 21.84 -13.19
C GLU A 64 20.74 21.84 -12.14
N ALA A 65 21.05 22.05 -10.85
CA ALA A 65 20.05 21.94 -9.79
C ALA A 65 19.14 23.20 -9.69
N PRO A 66 17.91 23.06 -9.17
CA PRO A 66 17.00 24.19 -9.03
C PRO A 66 17.47 25.15 -7.93
N LEU A 67 17.03 26.41 -8.02
CA LEU A 67 17.32 27.41 -6.99
C LEU A 67 16.79 27.01 -5.60
N SER A 68 15.69 26.26 -5.53
CA SER A 68 15.11 25.74 -4.28
C SER A 68 16.04 24.76 -3.55
N ALA A 69 16.79 23.94 -4.30
CA ALA A 69 17.76 22.97 -3.79
C ALA A 69 19.08 23.61 -3.35
N LYS A 70 19.39 24.82 -3.81
CA LYS A 70 20.64 25.56 -3.49
C LYS A 70 20.51 26.43 -2.24
N THR A 71 19.41 26.35 -1.51
CA THR A 71 19.23 27.07 -0.24
C THR A 71 20.18 26.51 0.82
N LYS A 72 20.72 27.37 1.68
CA LYS A 72 21.75 27.01 2.68
C LYS A 72 21.36 25.82 3.57
N ASP A 73 20.07 25.70 3.88
CA ASP A 73 19.55 24.64 4.76
C ASP A 73 19.33 23.30 4.04
N LYS A 74 19.15 23.32 2.71
CA LYS A 74 18.90 22.12 1.89
C LYS A 74 20.11 21.68 1.07
N TYR A 75 21.06 22.57 0.82
CA TYR A 75 22.21 22.37 -0.06
C TYR A 75 22.93 21.06 0.21
N ALA A 76 23.28 20.79 1.48
CA ALA A 76 24.00 19.58 1.87
C ALA A 76 23.26 18.28 1.51
N ARG A 77 21.92 18.27 1.65
CA ARG A 77 21.08 17.13 1.30
C ARG A 77 20.88 17.02 -0.20
N SER A 78 20.63 18.15 -0.88
CA SER A 78 20.37 18.20 -2.30
C SER A 78 21.59 17.83 -3.16
N ILE A 79 22.78 18.28 -2.81
CA ILE A 79 24.01 17.87 -3.52
C ILE A 79 24.28 16.38 -3.32
N LEU A 80 24.03 15.85 -2.12
CA LEU A 80 24.16 14.42 -1.84
C LEU A 80 23.16 13.61 -2.67
N GLU A 81 21.88 14.01 -2.70
CA GLU A 81 20.85 13.38 -3.54
C GLU A 81 21.25 13.36 -5.01
N TYR A 82 21.70 14.50 -5.55
CA TYR A 82 22.17 14.60 -6.94
C TYR A 82 23.28 13.59 -7.24
N CYS A 83 24.28 13.49 -6.36
CA CYS A 83 25.39 12.55 -6.51
C CYS A 83 24.93 11.10 -6.40
N CYS A 84 24.05 10.80 -5.44
CA CYS A 84 23.51 9.46 -5.20
C CYS A 84 22.69 8.99 -6.41
N PHE A 85 21.69 9.75 -6.85
CA PHE A 85 20.80 9.35 -7.92
C PHE A 85 21.52 9.16 -9.25
N ARG A 86 22.45 10.06 -9.61
CA ARG A 86 23.30 9.86 -10.80
C ARG A 86 24.13 8.58 -10.70
N THR A 87 24.75 8.32 -9.56
CA THR A 87 25.55 7.11 -9.36
C THR A 87 24.70 5.85 -9.45
N LEU A 88 23.55 5.82 -8.76
CA LEU A 88 22.63 4.69 -8.75
C LEU A 88 22.04 4.41 -10.13
N SER A 89 21.79 5.45 -10.94
CA SER A 89 21.29 5.29 -12.31
C SER A 89 22.22 4.46 -13.20
N ILE A 90 23.53 4.46 -12.90
CA ILE A 90 24.55 3.70 -13.62
C ILE A 90 24.86 2.38 -12.89
N SER A 91 25.10 2.43 -11.58
CA SER A 91 25.44 1.24 -10.79
C SER A 91 24.35 0.16 -10.82
N ALA A 92 23.08 0.55 -10.90
CA ALA A 92 21.97 -0.40 -11.00
C ALA A 92 21.84 -1.06 -12.39
N GLN A 93 22.54 -0.56 -13.41
CA GLN A 93 22.59 -1.16 -14.74
C GLN A 93 23.70 -2.21 -14.88
N VAL A 94 24.58 -2.31 -13.88
CA VAL A 94 25.63 -3.33 -13.87
C VAL A 94 25.01 -4.70 -13.56
N GLU A 95 25.40 -5.71 -14.33
CA GLU A 95 24.98 -7.10 -14.11
C GLU A 95 25.35 -7.56 -12.69
N ASP A 96 24.44 -8.31 -12.07
CA ASP A 96 24.60 -8.90 -10.73
C ASP A 96 24.98 -7.89 -9.61
N HIS A 97 24.65 -6.60 -9.76
CA HIS A 97 24.96 -5.54 -8.78
C HIS A 97 24.42 -5.82 -7.37
N LEU A 98 23.34 -6.59 -7.22
CA LEU A 98 22.79 -6.98 -5.91
C LEU A 98 23.68 -7.99 -5.16
N SER A 99 24.52 -8.74 -5.87
CA SER A 99 25.49 -9.65 -5.29
C SER A 99 26.79 -8.95 -4.85
N ASP A 100 27.03 -7.73 -5.34
CA ASP A 100 28.21 -6.94 -5.01
C ASP A 100 28.08 -6.31 -3.60
N VAL A 101 28.94 -6.77 -2.69
CA VAL A 101 29.01 -6.27 -1.31
C VAL A 101 29.35 -4.77 -1.26
N ASP A 102 30.18 -4.28 -2.19
CA ASP A 102 30.54 -2.86 -2.24
C ASP A 102 29.35 -1.99 -2.66
N PHE A 103 28.51 -2.49 -3.57
CA PHE A 103 27.24 -1.86 -3.96
C PHE A 103 26.26 -1.84 -2.79
N ARG A 104 26.03 -2.96 -2.11
CA ARG A 104 25.14 -3.03 -0.94
C ARG A 104 25.59 -2.11 0.19
N ARG A 105 26.91 -2.01 0.41
CA ARG A 105 27.47 -1.06 1.38
C ARG A 105 27.34 0.39 0.92
N LEU A 106 27.53 0.65 -0.38
CA LEU A 106 27.38 1.99 -0.94
C LEU A 106 25.97 2.53 -0.73
N THR A 107 24.93 1.77 -1.09
CA THR A 107 23.53 2.20 -0.95
C THR A 107 23.18 2.43 0.52
N TYR A 108 23.70 1.62 1.44
CA TYR A 108 23.54 1.83 2.88
C TYR A 108 24.23 3.09 3.39
N ASP A 109 25.49 3.30 3.02
CA ASP A 109 26.23 4.52 3.40
C ASP A 109 25.59 5.79 2.82
N MET A 110 25.00 5.71 1.61
CA MET A 110 24.21 6.79 1.01
C MET A 110 23.00 7.16 1.88
N MET A 111 22.26 6.17 2.39
CA MET A 111 21.12 6.40 3.29
C MET A 111 21.57 7.04 4.62
N LEU A 112 22.64 6.53 5.24
CA LEU A 112 23.20 7.11 6.46
C LEU A 112 23.69 8.55 6.26
N ALA A 113 24.39 8.82 5.15
CA ALA A 113 24.83 10.16 4.80
C ALA A 113 23.64 11.12 4.60
N TRP A 114 22.53 10.63 4.07
CA TRP A 114 21.34 11.43 3.80
C TRP A 114 20.58 11.86 5.06
N GLU A 115 20.63 11.06 6.14
CA GLU A 115 20.07 11.45 7.44
C GLU A 115 20.86 12.59 8.09
N ALA A 116 22.20 12.52 8.01
CA ALA A 116 23.11 13.50 8.58
C ALA A 116 24.07 14.11 7.52
N PRO A 117 23.55 14.90 6.57
CA PRO A 117 24.33 15.39 5.43
C PRO A 117 25.24 16.56 5.80
N GLY A 118 24.84 17.40 6.77
CA GLY A 118 25.56 18.61 7.16
C GLY A 118 26.61 18.38 8.26
N SER A 119 27.68 19.18 8.27
CA SER A 119 28.74 19.13 9.30
C SER A 119 28.27 19.52 10.71
N THR A 120 27.12 20.17 10.83
CA THR A 120 26.48 20.57 12.10
C THR A 120 25.45 19.56 12.62
N ASN A 121 25.10 18.53 11.85
CA ASN A 121 24.17 17.50 12.32
C ASN A 121 24.89 16.65 13.38
N LYS A 122 24.41 16.72 14.63
CA LYS A 122 24.92 15.88 15.70
C LYS A 122 24.57 14.43 15.39
N ASN A 123 25.58 13.57 15.33
CA ASN A 123 25.37 12.13 15.46
C ASN A 123 24.69 11.90 16.82
N VAL A 124 23.50 11.31 16.83
CA VAL A 124 22.91 10.80 18.08
C VAL A 124 23.96 9.90 18.71
N SER A 125 24.26 10.13 19.99
CA SER A 125 25.41 9.48 20.62
C SER A 125 25.19 7.95 20.65
N LYS A 126 26.26 7.18 20.41
CA LYS A 126 26.24 5.70 20.44
C LYS A 126 25.69 5.11 21.75
N VAL A 127 25.67 5.91 22.82
CA VAL A 127 25.20 5.52 24.15
C VAL A 127 23.68 5.68 24.25
N GLU A 128 23.13 6.82 23.82
CA GLU A 128 21.67 7.05 23.83
C GLU A 128 20.91 6.09 22.90
N GLN A 129 21.49 5.70 21.76
CA GLN A 129 20.87 4.70 20.86
C GLN A 129 20.84 3.30 21.47
N LYS A 130 21.90 2.92 22.19
CA LYS A 130 22.02 1.59 22.81
C LYS A 130 21.03 1.43 23.96
N ASP A 131 20.86 2.46 24.79
CA ASP A 131 19.95 2.43 25.93
C ASP A 131 18.48 2.37 25.47
N VAL A 132 18.11 3.14 24.42
CA VAL A 132 16.76 3.10 23.85
C VAL A 132 16.46 1.77 23.16
N GLN A 133 17.42 1.20 22.42
CA GLN A 133 17.24 -0.07 21.73
C GLN A 133 17.14 -1.27 22.67
N LEU A 134 17.92 -1.30 23.76
CA LEU A 134 17.79 -2.34 24.78
C LEU A 134 16.44 -2.27 25.50
N GLU A 135 15.99 -1.05 25.83
CA GLU A 135 14.72 -0.85 26.53
C GLU A 135 13.50 -1.18 25.65
N GLU A 136 13.56 -0.91 24.34
CA GLU A 136 12.53 -1.31 23.38
C GLU A 136 12.55 -2.82 23.09
N ALA A 137 13.72 -3.44 22.97
CA ALA A 137 13.84 -4.88 22.76
C ALA A 137 13.27 -5.69 23.96
N GLU A 138 13.54 -5.26 25.20
CA GLU A 138 12.93 -5.85 26.40
C GLU A 138 11.41 -5.69 26.44
N LYS A 139 10.88 -4.53 26.01
CA LYS A 139 9.43 -4.29 25.93
C LYS A 139 8.75 -5.15 24.87
N VAL A 140 9.39 -5.33 23.71
CA VAL A 140 8.87 -6.18 22.63
C VAL A 140 8.88 -7.66 23.04
N ALA A 141 9.95 -8.12 23.69
CA ALA A 141 10.01 -9.47 24.25
C ALA A 141 8.93 -9.71 25.33
N ALA A 142 8.67 -8.71 26.18
CA ALA A 142 7.63 -8.79 27.20
C ALA A 142 6.19 -8.73 26.63
N ALA A 143 5.98 -8.06 25.49
CA ALA A 143 4.66 -7.95 24.86
C ALA A 143 4.27 -9.21 24.06
N LEU A 144 5.26 -10.00 23.60
CA LEU A 144 5.06 -11.20 22.80
C LEU A 144 5.09 -12.50 23.60
N GLY A 145 5.51 -12.47 24.87
CA GLY A 145 5.48 -13.63 25.79
C GLY A 145 4.08 -14.00 26.31
N ALA A 146 3.03 -13.79 25.51
CA ALA A 146 1.64 -13.99 25.90
C ALA A 146 0.85 -14.99 25.02
N ASP A 147 1.44 -15.55 23.96
CA ASP A 147 0.78 -16.56 23.11
C ASP A 147 1.65 -17.84 22.95
N ASP A 148 0.99 -19.00 22.99
CA ASP A 148 1.50 -20.35 23.28
C ASP A 148 2.38 -21.05 22.21
N ASP A 149 2.97 -20.35 21.22
CA ASP A 149 3.81 -20.95 20.17
C ASP A 149 5.31 -20.74 20.42
N GLU A 150 5.85 -21.43 21.43
CA GLU A 150 7.12 -21.10 22.11
C GLU A 150 8.45 -21.46 21.39
N GLU A 151 8.48 -22.26 20.32
CA GLU A 151 9.77 -22.73 19.75
C GLU A 151 10.27 -21.97 18.51
N GLU A 152 9.38 -21.52 17.61
CA GLU A 152 9.78 -20.84 16.36
C GLU A 152 10.18 -19.38 16.58
N SER A 153 9.50 -18.69 17.50
CA SER A 153 9.79 -17.30 17.88
C SER A 153 11.10 -17.18 18.68
N ALA A 154 11.41 -18.15 19.54
CA ALA A 154 12.65 -18.15 20.33
C ALA A 154 13.91 -18.37 19.45
N LEU A 155 13.83 -19.20 18.41
CA LEU A 155 14.89 -19.37 17.41
C LEU A 155 15.09 -18.08 16.58
N PHE A 156 14.01 -17.39 16.25
CA PHE A 156 14.04 -16.11 15.52
C PHE A 156 14.82 -15.01 16.27
N TYR A 157 14.61 -14.87 17.59
CA TYR A 157 15.35 -13.89 18.40
C TYR A 157 16.83 -14.27 18.61
N ASN A 158 17.16 -15.58 18.64
CA ASN A 158 18.55 -16.04 18.75
C ASN A 158 19.40 -15.70 17.51
N ASP A 159 18.81 -15.64 16.31
CA ASP A 159 19.50 -15.25 15.07
C ASP A 159 19.59 -13.71 14.88
N LEU A 160 18.66 -12.95 15.47
CA LEU A 160 18.60 -11.48 15.36
C LEU A 160 19.41 -10.74 16.44
N MET A 161 19.49 -11.27 17.66
CA MET A 161 20.23 -10.66 18.77
C MET A 161 21.72 -10.39 18.48
N PRO A 162 22.46 -11.29 17.80
CA PRO A 162 23.84 -11.01 17.38
C PRO A 162 23.92 -9.88 16.35
N MET A 163 22.91 -9.74 15.48
CA MET A 163 22.87 -8.64 14.50
C MET A 163 22.60 -7.28 15.16
N MET A 164 21.85 -7.26 16.26
CA MET A 164 21.54 -6.06 17.02
C MET A 164 22.71 -5.60 17.91
N ALA A 165 23.70 -6.47 18.15
CA ALA A 165 24.83 -6.20 19.04
C ALA A 165 25.99 -5.44 18.36
N GLU A 166 25.99 -5.29 17.03
CA GLU A 166 27.01 -4.50 16.32
C GLU A 166 26.65 -3.00 16.33
N VAL A 167 27.60 -2.21 16.85
CA VAL A 167 27.53 -0.76 17.06
C VAL A 167 27.70 0.02 15.74
N GLU A 168 26.95 -0.37 14.70
CA GLU A 168 26.84 0.38 13.46
C GLU A 168 25.70 1.41 13.54
N GLN A 169 25.87 2.54 12.85
CA GLN A 169 24.80 3.53 12.72
C GLN A 169 23.65 2.89 11.91
N THR A 170 22.41 3.06 12.39
CA THR A 170 21.23 2.49 11.76
C THR A 170 20.50 3.53 10.92
N VAL A 171 19.98 3.10 9.77
CA VAL A 171 19.17 3.95 8.87
C VAL A 171 17.77 4.12 9.46
N GLY A 172 17.14 5.26 9.24
CA GLY A 172 15.74 5.54 9.56
C GLY A 172 14.86 5.66 8.32
N LEU A 173 13.55 5.80 8.59
CA LEU A 173 12.49 5.70 7.57
C LEU A 173 12.70 6.68 6.41
N GLU A 174 12.97 7.96 6.69
CA GLU A 174 13.01 9.01 5.66
C GLU A 174 14.12 8.76 4.64
N ALA A 175 15.32 8.37 5.10
CA ALA A 175 16.45 8.05 4.23
C ALA A 175 16.17 6.83 3.34
N PHE A 176 15.61 5.77 3.93
CA PHE A 176 15.24 4.58 3.17
C PHE A 176 14.20 4.90 2.09
N THR A 177 13.14 5.63 2.46
CA THR A 177 12.06 5.98 1.52
C THR A 177 12.51 6.88 0.37
N ARG A 178 13.61 7.61 0.57
CA ARG A 178 14.13 8.53 -0.43
C ARG A 178 15.16 7.91 -1.37
N ILE A 179 16.10 7.12 -0.82
CA ILE A 179 17.23 6.58 -1.61
C ILE A 179 16.91 5.21 -2.19
N ALA A 180 16.23 4.32 -1.46
CA ALA A 180 16.00 2.95 -1.91
C ALA A 180 15.17 2.86 -3.21
N PRO A 181 14.09 3.66 -3.40
CA PRO A 181 13.31 3.63 -4.64
C PRO A 181 14.03 4.14 -5.91
N ALA A 182 15.23 4.71 -5.77
CA ALA A 182 16.06 5.04 -6.93
C ALA A 182 16.57 3.78 -7.68
N VAL A 183 16.51 2.63 -7.01
CA VAL A 183 16.77 1.32 -7.62
C VAL A 183 15.48 0.49 -7.48
N PRO A 184 14.62 0.42 -8.51
CA PRO A 184 13.34 -0.29 -8.45
C PRO A 184 13.45 -1.76 -8.03
N ALA A 185 14.60 -2.40 -8.26
CA ALA A 185 14.88 -3.74 -7.73
C ALA A 185 14.90 -3.77 -6.19
N ILE A 186 15.47 -2.75 -5.53
CA ILE A 186 15.59 -2.67 -4.07
C ILE A 186 14.25 -2.33 -3.44
N ALA A 187 13.57 -1.29 -3.93
CA ALA A 187 12.29 -0.83 -3.45
C ALA A 187 11.50 -0.10 -4.55
N ASP A 188 10.17 -0.14 -4.47
CA ASP A 188 9.27 0.61 -5.34
C ASP A 188 8.64 1.74 -4.55
N LEU A 189 8.47 2.88 -5.21
CA LEU A 189 8.00 4.10 -4.57
C LEU A 189 6.60 3.95 -3.95
N VAL A 190 5.73 3.10 -4.52
CA VAL A 190 4.36 2.88 -4.00
C VAL A 190 4.38 1.98 -2.76
N THR A 191 5.27 0.97 -2.72
CA THR A 191 5.31 -0.03 -1.63
C THR A 191 6.43 0.17 -0.62
N VAL A 192 7.22 1.24 -0.74
CA VAL A 192 8.39 1.50 0.12
C VAL A 192 8.06 1.60 1.61
N TYR A 193 6.88 2.14 1.96
CA TYR A 193 6.46 2.28 3.37
C TYR A 193 6.07 0.93 3.99
N PRO A 194 5.16 0.12 3.39
CA PRO A 194 4.93 -1.25 3.85
C PRO A 194 6.20 -2.09 3.90
N GLN A 195 7.10 -1.93 2.92
CA GLN A 195 8.38 -2.65 2.88
C GLN A 195 9.28 -2.27 4.06
N TRP A 196 9.36 -0.99 4.41
CA TRP A 196 10.07 -0.53 5.60
C TRP A 196 9.48 -1.11 6.88
N GLU A 197 8.15 -1.08 7.02
CA GLU A 197 7.44 -1.61 8.18
C GLU A 197 7.72 -3.11 8.32
N ALA A 198 7.65 -3.88 7.22
CA ALA A 198 7.98 -5.30 7.22
C ALA A 198 9.43 -5.58 7.63
N LEU A 199 10.40 -4.79 7.16
CA LEU A 199 11.81 -4.94 7.50
C LEU A 199 12.12 -4.55 8.96
N THR A 200 11.47 -3.51 9.47
CA THR A 200 11.87 -2.89 10.75
C THR A 200 10.95 -3.18 11.93
N ASN A 201 9.91 -4.00 11.71
CA ASN A 201 8.97 -4.41 12.76
C ASN A 201 9.68 -5.01 13.98
N THR A 202 10.83 -5.66 13.76
CA THR A 202 11.59 -6.38 14.79
C THR A 202 12.78 -5.59 15.33
N THR A 203 13.10 -4.43 14.75
CA THR A 203 14.34 -3.67 15.02
C THR A 203 14.06 -2.25 15.56
N GLY A 204 12.89 -2.01 16.15
CA GLY A 204 12.57 -0.73 16.79
C GLY A 204 12.52 0.45 15.80
N ALA A 205 11.95 0.25 14.61
CA ALA A 205 11.81 1.27 13.57
C ALA A 205 13.14 1.90 13.09
N ARG A 206 14.24 1.15 13.18
CA ARG A 206 15.54 1.48 12.60
C ARG A 206 16.06 0.29 11.80
N LEU A 207 16.78 0.51 10.72
CA LEU A 207 17.28 -0.54 9.81
C LEU A 207 18.79 -0.76 9.99
N PRO A 208 19.23 -1.87 10.59
CA PRO A 208 20.65 -2.25 10.67
C PRO A 208 21.21 -2.67 9.32
N PHE A 209 22.53 -2.49 9.12
CA PHE A 209 23.20 -2.85 7.86
C PHE A 209 23.09 -4.34 7.56
N GLN A 210 23.33 -5.20 8.56
CA GLN A 210 23.31 -6.65 8.34
C GLN A 210 21.93 -7.16 7.89
N LEU A 211 20.85 -6.55 8.39
CA LEU A 211 19.50 -6.89 7.94
C LEU A 211 19.28 -6.43 6.49
N TYR A 212 19.76 -5.23 6.14
CA TYR A 212 19.71 -4.73 4.78
C TYR A 212 20.57 -5.56 3.80
N ASP A 213 21.78 -5.96 4.21
CA ASP A 213 22.69 -6.81 3.46
C ASP A 213 22.09 -8.21 3.23
N LYS A 214 21.49 -8.80 4.28
CA LYS A 214 20.75 -10.07 4.20
C LYS A 214 19.58 -9.95 3.23
N TYR A 215 18.77 -8.89 3.35
CA TYR A 215 17.64 -8.64 2.44
C TYR A 215 18.06 -8.59 0.98
N LEU A 216 19.08 -7.80 0.64
CA LEU A 216 19.58 -7.71 -0.73
C LEU A 216 20.23 -9.01 -1.21
N GLY A 217 20.88 -9.77 -0.32
CA GLY A 217 21.40 -11.10 -0.61
C GLY A 217 20.29 -12.10 -0.94
N GLU A 218 19.18 -12.10 -0.20
CA GLU A 218 18.01 -12.93 -0.51
C GLU A 218 17.28 -12.46 -1.78
N LEU A 219 17.30 -11.16 -2.07
CA LEU A 219 16.77 -10.61 -3.31
C LEU A 219 17.57 -11.10 -4.53
N ASP A 220 18.90 -11.05 -4.48
CA ASP A 220 19.77 -11.61 -5.52
C ASP A 220 19.49 -13.11 -5.76
N LYS A 221 19.37 -13.89 -4.69
CA LYS A 221 19.01 -15.31 -4.77
C LYS A 221 17.64 -15.54 -5.39
N SER A 222 16.65 -14.73 -4.99
CA SER A 222 15.28 -14.77 -5.53
C SER A 222 15.28 -14.56 -7.04
N ILE A 223 16.00 -13.54 -7.52
CA ILE A 223 16.12 -13.24 -8.95
C ILE A 223 16.89 -14.33 -9.70
N LYS A 224 18.02 -14.82 -9.15
CA LYS A 224 18.77 -15.94 -9.73
C LYS A 224 17.95 -17.22 -9.82
N LEU A 225 17.05 -17.45 -8.87
CA LEU A 225 16.13 -18.58 -8.94
C LEU A 225 15.18 -18.45 -10.14
N MET A 226 14.54 -17.29 -10.33
CA MET A 226 13.68 -17.03 -11.48
C MET A 226 14.40 -17.30 -12.82
N LYS A 227 15.66 -16.87 -12.92
CA LYS A 227 16.51 -17.17 -14.09
C LYS A 227 16.76 -18.67 -14.26
N SER A 228 17.24 -19.33 -13.20
CA SER A 228 17.70 -20.72 -13.26
C SER A 228 16.57 -21.70 -13.62
N GLN A 229 15.33 -21.35 -13.30
CA GLN A 229 14.14 -22.13 -13.62
C GLN A 229 13.73 -22.00 -15.10
N LEU A 230 14.13 -20.94 -15.79
CA LEU A 230 13.85 -20.71 -17.20
C LEU A 230 14.89 -21.40 -18.09
N THR A 231 14.83 -22.74 -18.19
CA THR A 231 15.67 -23.47 -19.15
C THR A 231 15.10 -23.39 -20.57
N PRO A 232 15.93 -23.54 -21.63
CA PRO A 232 15.45 -23.58 -23.02
C PRO A 232 14.40 -24.67 -23.25
N GLU A 233 14.52 -25.77 -22.51
CA GLU A 233 13.57 -26.89 -22.51
C GLU A 233 12.22 -26.46 -21.95
N VAL A 234 12.19 -25.79 -20.79
CA VAL A 234 10.95 -25.25 -20.19
C VAL A 234 10.30 -24.23 -21.11
N LYS A 235 11.10 -23.34 -21.73
CA LYS A 235 10.60 -22.35 -22.69
C LYS A 235 9.92 -23.01 -23.89
N GLN A 236 10.47 -24.12 -24.38
CA GLN A 236 9.91 -24.88 -25.50
C GLN A 236 8.65 -25.66 -25.09
N VAL A 237 8.67 -26.33 -23.94
CA VAL A 237 7.55 -27.15 -23.43
C VAL A 237 6.34 -26.31 -23.10
N LEU A 238 6.54 -25.15 -22.46
CA LEU A 238 5.44 -24.25 -22.08
C LEU A 238 5.00 -23.33 -23.22
N HIS A 239 5.69 -23.36 -24.37
CA HIS A 239 5.44 -22.48 -25.52
C HIS A 239 5.41 -20.99 -25.14
N LEU A 240 6.33 -20.55 -24.29
CA LEU A 240 6.35 -19.18 -23.76
C LEU A 240 6.55 -18.15 -24.88
N GLU A 241 5.80 -17.06 -24.81
CA GLU A 241 5.96 -15.92 -25.70
C GLU A 241 7.30 -15.19 -25.48
N SER A 242 7.71 -14.32 -26.42
CA SER A 242 9.05 -13.71 -26.38
C SER A 242 9.24 -12.69 -25.25
N ASP A 243 8.15 -12.15 -24.70
CA ASP A 243 8.10 -11.22 -23.57
C ASP A 243 7.51 -11.85 -22.29
N GLU A 244 7.30 -13.16 -22.28
CA GLU A 244 6.87 -13.91 -21.09
C GLU A 244 8.07 -14.14 -20.15
N ILE A 245 7.96 -13.61 -18.94
CA ILE A 245 8.94 -13.72 -17.85
C ILE A 245 8.42 -14.75 -16.85
N LEU A 246 9.24 -15.74 -16.53
CA LEU A 246 8.97 -16.71 -15.49
C LEU A 246 9.07 -16.04 -14.12
N VAL A 247 8.00 -16.10 -13.33
CA VAL A 247 7.93 -15.47 -12.01
C VAL A 247 8.32 -16.45 -10.92
N ASP A 248 7.68 -17.62 -10.89
CA ASP A 248 7.96 -18.64 -9.89
C ASP A 248 7.40 -20.01 -10.32
N THR A 249 7.96 -21.08 -9.76
CA THR A 249 7.53 -22.46 -10.00
C THR A 249 7.45 -23.24 -8.69
N ASP A 250 6.42 -24.07 -8.55
CA ASP A 250 6.22 -25.00 -7.45
C ASP A 250 5.92 -26.41 -7.96
N GLY A 251 6.38 -27.43 -7.26
CA GLY A 251 6.28 -28.82 -7.70
C GLY A 251 7.36 -29.22 -8.72
N GLY A 252 7.89 -30.44 -8.56
CA GLY A 252 9.09 -30.89 -9.28
C GLY A 252 9.74 -32.09 -8.61
N SER A 253 10.87 -32.54 -9.14
CA SER A 253 11.69 -33.61 -8.52
C SER A 253 12.32 -33.20 -7.18
N SER A 254 12.41 -31.89 -6.89
CA SER A 254 13.03 -31.33 -5.69
C SER A 254 12.08 -30.54 -4.77
N GLY A 255 10.82 -30.35 -5.16
CA GLY A 255 9.83 -29.53 -4.43
C GLY A 255 8.60 -30.33 -3.99
N GLN A 256 7.82 -29.78 -3.05
CA GLN A 256 6.54 -30.39 -2.64
C GLN A 256 5.55 -30.33 -3.80
N THR A 257 4.85 -31.43 -4.09
CA THR A 257 3.91 -31.52 -5.22
C THR A 257 2.70 -30.60 -5.03
N VAL A 258 2.28 -29.93 -6.10
CA VAL A 258 0.99 -29.21 -6.14
C VAL A 258 -0.07 -30.15 -6.70
N ILE A 259 -1.31 -30.07 -6.20
CA ILE A 259 -2.38 -30.99 -6.58
C ILE A 259 -3.52 -30.22 -7.23
N GLU A 260 -3.85 -30.53 -8.48
CA GLU A 260 -5.07 -30.03 -9.13
C GLU A 260 -6.27 -30.92 -8.77
N HIS A 261 -7.37 -30.30 -8.36
CA HIS A 261 -8.64 -30.98 -8.11
C HIS A 261 -9.57 -30.79 -9.30
N VAL A 262 -10.01 -31.90 -9.92
CA VAL A 262 -10.99 -31.91 -11.01
C VAL A 262 -12.11 -32.87 -10.62
N GLY A 263 -13.26 -32.32 -10.24
CA GLY A 263 -14.37 -33.11 -9.69
C GLY A 263 -13.94 -33.87 -8.43
N SER A 264 -14.02 -35.21 -8.46
CA SER A 264 -13.56 -36.08 -7.37
C SER A 264 -12.13 -36.61 -7.56
N SER A 265 -11.45 -36.19 -8.61
CA SER A 265 -10.12 -36.68 -8.98
C SER A 265 -9.04 -35.65 -8.67
N THR A 266 -7.88 -36.12 -8.22
CA THR A 266 -6.74 -35.29 -7.89
C THR A 266 -5.53 -35.64 -8.74
N TYR A 267 -4.84 -34.61 -9.25
CA TYR A 267 -3.71 -34.76 -10.16
C TYR A 267 -2.50 -34.01 -9.58
N PRO A 268 -1.44 -34.73 -9.13
CA PRO A 268 -0.21 -34.08 -8.71
C PRO A 268 0.53 -33.53 -9.93
N GLY A 269 1.19 -32.38 -9.78
CA GLY A 269 1.85 -31.72 -10.88
C GLY A 269 2.81 -30.60 -10.46
N ARG A 270 3.31 -29.90 -11.48
CA ARG A 270 4.09 -28.68 -11.37
C ARG A 270 3.21 -27.49 -11.73
N PHE A 271 3.26 -26.47 -10.88
CA PHE A 271 2.57 -25.21 -11.02
C PHE A 271 3.58 -24.12 -11.34
N THR A 272 3.38 -23.42 -12.44
CA THR A 272 4.30 -22.40 -12.95
C THR A 272 3.53 -21.12 -13.22
N VAL A 273 4.04 -19.97 -12.76
CA VAL A 273 3.43 -18.67 -13.00
C VAL A 273 4.39 -17.78 -13.78
N THR A 274 3.85 -17.10 -14.78
CA THR A 274 4.55 -16.07 -15.57
C THR A 274 3.86 -14.72 -15.39
N ASN A 275 4.46 -13.66 -15.92
CA ASN A 275 3.83 -12.34 -15.99
C ASN A 275 2.55 -12.29 -16.86
N TYR A 276 2.15 -13.37 -17.56
CA TYR A 276 0.96 -13.41 -18.42
C TYR A 276 -0.03 -14.52 -18.08
N ALA A 277 0.44 -15.69 -17.67
CA ALA A 277 -0.39 -16.88 -17.53
C ALA A 277 0.11 -17.82 -16.41
N ILE A 278 -0.80 -18.68 -15.96
CA ILE A 278 -0.52 -19.85 -15.12
C ILE A 278 -0.38 -21.07 -16.02
N TYR A 279 0.62 -21.90 -15.77
CA TYR A 279 0.85 -23.17 -16.43
C TYR A 279 0.81 -24.30 -15.41
N PHE A 280 0.04 -25.36 -15.69
CA PHE A 280 0.03 -26.56 -14.85
C PHE A 280 0.38 -27.81 -15.67
N GLU A 281 1.42 -28.51 -15.24
CA GLU A 281 1.93 -29.73 -15.85
C GLU A 281 1.62 -30.92 -14.94
N VAL A 282 0.80 -31.87 -15.38
CA VAL A 282 0.48 -33.06 -14.58
C VAL A 282 1.70 -34.00 -14.55
N ALA A 283 2.05 -34.49 -13.36
CA ALA A 283 3.13 -35.45 -13.21
C ALA A 283 2.73 -36.82 -13.78
N GLY A 284 3.43 -37.28 -14.82
CA GLY A 284 3.28 -38.61 -15.39
C GLY A 284 4.32 -39.63 -14.88
N ILE A 285 4.22 -40.87 -15.33
CA ILE A 285 5.06 -42.00 -14.88
C ILE A 285 6.54 -41.86 -15.31
N LEU A 286 6.82 -41.14 -16.40
CA LEU A 286 8.18 -40.95 -16.96
C LEU A 286 8.50 -39.50 -17.35
N SER A 287 7.48 -38.66 -17.57
CA SER A 287 7.61 -37.23 -17.93
C SER A 287 6.33 -36.49 -17.55
N TYR A 288 6.36 -35.16 -17.59
CA TYR A 288 5.18 -34.31 -17.40
C TYR A 288 4.28 -34.33 -18.63
N SER A 289 2.96 -34.16 -18.44
CA SER A 289 2.01 -33.97 -19.53
C SER A 289 2.16 -32.58 -20.17
N ASP A 290 1.53 -32.38 -21.33
CA ASP A 290 1.36 -31.04 -21.91
C ASP A 290 0.75 -30.08 -20.87
N ALA A 291 1.30 -28.86 -20.82
CA ALA A 291 0.93 -27.86 -19.82
C ALA A 291 -0.45 -27.26 -20.14
N LYS A 292 -1.34 -27.24 -19.14
CA LYS A 292 -2.58 -26.45 -19.19
C LYS A 292 -2.24 -24.97 -18.97
N ARG A 293 -2.50 -24.11 -19.95
CA ARG A 293 -2.32 -22.64 -19.85
C ARG A 293 -3.63 -21.97 -19.43
N PHE A 294 -3.56 -21.14 -18.39
CA PHE A 294 -4.65 -20.28 -17.93
C PHE A 294 -4.20 -18.83 -18.02
N ASP A 295 -4.82 -18.07 -18.92
CA ASP A 295 -4.45 -16.67 -19.16
C ASP A 295 -4.88 -15.77 -18.00
N LEU A 296 -3.98 -14.90 -17.53
CA LEU A 296 -4.22 -13.86 -16.53
C LEU A 296 -4.31 -12.45 -17.15
N ALA A 297 -3.91 -12.29 -18.41
CA ALA A 297 -3.83 -11.01 -19.09
C ALA A 297 -5.14 -10.60 -19.78
N SER A 298 -6.05 -11.53 -20.01
CA SER A 298 -7.37 -11.26 -20.61
C SER A 298 -8.25 -10.36 -19.74
N ASP A 299 -9.23 -9.69 -20.37
CA ASP A 299 -10.19 -8.83 -19.68
C ASP A 299 -11.36 -9.64 -19.09
N LEU A 300 -11.00 -10.60 -18.25
CA LEU A 300 -11.95 -11.47 -17.57
C LEU A 300 -12.10 -11.07 -16.11
N LYS A 301 -13.27 -11.38 -15.55
CA LYS A 301 -13.50 -11.27 -14.11
C LYS A 301 -12.85 -12.47 -13.43
N TYR A 302 -11.64 -12.28 -12.93
CA TYR A 302 -10.93 -13.29 -12.15
C TYR A 302 -11.32 -13.20 -10.68
N GLU A 303 -11.64 -14.34 -10.08
CA GLU A 303 -11.82 -14.50 -8.66
C GLU A 303 -10.78 -15.50 -8.16
N VAL A 304 -9.84 -15.01 -7.34
CA VAL A 304 -8.76 -15.81 -6.74
C VAL A 304 -8.94 -15.78 -5.24
N LYS A 305 -9.33 -16.90 -4.63
CA LYS A 305 -9.63 -16.99 -3.19
C LYS A 305 -9.13 -18.30 -2.58
N PRO A 306 -8.87 -18.33 -1.27
CA PRO A 306 -8.66 -19.58 -0.55
C PRO A 306 -9.87 -20.50 -0.68
N GLU A 307 -9.62 -21.79 -0.83
CA GLU A 307 -10.63 -22.84 -0.90
C GLU A 307 -10.29 -23.96 0.09
N VAL A 308 -11.34 -24.58 0.64
CA VAL A 308 -11.21 -25.63 1.65
C VAL A 308 -11.33 -26.98 0.97
N THR A 309 -10.22 -27.73 0.85
CA THR A 309 -10.22 -29.05 0.18
C THR A 309 -10.35 -30.23 1.15
N GLY A 310 -10.42 -29.97 2.45
CA GLY A 310 -10.53 -31.01 3.47
C GLY A 310 -11.92 -31.62 3.64
N PRO A 311 -11.99 -32.85 4.18
CA PRO A 311 -13.27 -33.46 4.54
C PRO A 311 -14.01 -32.55 5.54
N TRP A 312 -15.28 -32.29 5.27
CA TRP A 312 -16.19 -31.44 6.05
C TRP A 312 -15.97 -29.92 6.00
N GLY A 313 -15.16 -29.39 5.06
CA GLY A 313 -15.06 -27.94 4.85
C GLY A 313 -14.53 -27.18 6.08
N THR A 314 -13.69 -27.85 6.87
CA THR A 314 -13.09 -27.27 8.08
C THR A 314 -11.87 -26.41 7.75
N LYS A 315 -11.76 -25.24 8.38
CA LYS A 315 -10.74 -24.20 8.09
C LYS A 315 -9.27 -24.66 8.23
N ILE A 316 -9.04 -25.78 8.90
CA ILE A 316 -7.71 -26.40 9.05
C ILE A 316 -7.17 -26.99 7.73
N PHE A 317 -8.02 -27.13 6.70
CA PHE A 317 -7.67 -27.62 5.38
C PHE A 317 -7.81 -26.54 4.29
N ASP A 318 -7.70 -25.27 4.66
CA ASP A 318 -7.64 -24.18 3.68
C ASP A 318 -6.26 -24.19 3.01
N LYS A 319 -5.94 -25.23 2.25
CA LYS A 319 -4.63 -25.41 1.60
C LYS A 319 -4.69 -25.20 0.11
N ALA A 320 -5.86 -24.83 -0.40
CA ALA A 320 -6.08 -24.68 -1.83
C ALA A 320 -6.41 -23.25 -2.25
N ILE A 321 -6.14 -22.99 -3.52
CA ILE A 321 -6.48 -21.77 -4.23
C ILE A 321 -7.56 -22.14 -5.24
N MET A 322 -8.68 -21.44 -5.15
CA MET A 322 -9.69 -21.45 -6.19
C MET A 322 -9.44 -20.30 -7.15
N PHE A 323 -9.41 -20.63 -8.43
CA PHE A 323 -9.37 -19.71 -9.54
C PHE A 323 -10.64 -19.88 -10.37
N LYS A 324 -11.39 -18.78 -10.52
CA LYS A 324 -12.58 -18.73 -11.36
C LYS A 324 -12.48 -17.55 -12.29
N SER A 325 -12.82 -17.77 -13.57
CA SER A 325 -13.02 -16.71 -14.54
C SER A 325 -14.40 -16.86 -15.19
N ASN A 326 -14.87 -15.82 -15.88
CA ASN A 326 -16.15 -15.89 -16.59
C ASN A 326 -16.13 -16.86 -17.79
N GLU A 327 -14.95 -17.24 -18.30
CA GLU A 327 -14.82 -18.18 -19.41
C GLU A 327 -14.85 -19.64 -18.95
N VAL A 328 -14.39 -19.93 -17.73
CA VAL A 328 -14.33 -21.29 -17.20
C VAL A 328 -15.61 -21.56 -16.41
N GLN A 329 -16.41 -22.54 -16.86
CA GLN A 329 -17.65 -22.92 -16.18
C GLN A 329 -17.40 -23.51 -14.78
N GLU A 330 -16.36 -24.34 -14.64
CA GLU A 330 -15.97 -24.96 -13.38
C GLU A 330 -14.76 -24.25 -12.77
N PRO A 331 -14.77 -23.91 -11.47
CA PRO A 331 -13.61 -23.29 -10.83
C PRO A 331 -12.41 -24.26 -10.82
N LEU A 332 -11.23 -23.74 -11.13
CA LEU A 332 -9.98 -24.48 -11.02
C LEU A 332 -9.51 -24.44 -9.58
N VAL A 333 -9.16 -25.59 -9.00
CA VAL A 333 -8.74 -25.68 -7.60
C VAL A 333 -7.36 -26.34 -7.54
N PHE A 334 -6.38 -25.61 -7.01
CA PHE A 334 -5.02 -26.08 -6.81
C PHE A 334 -4.69 -26.12 -5.32
N GLU A 335 -4.37 -27.30 -4.80
CA GLU A 335 -3.95 -27.51 -3.43
C GLU A 335 -2.42 -27.49 -3.29
N PHE A 336 -1.95 -26.79 -2.27
CA PHE A 336 -0.56 -26.64 -1.87
C PHE A 336 -0.38 -27.31 -0.50
N PRO A 337 -0.04 -28.61 -0.46
CA PRO A 337 0.10 -29.33 0.80
C PRO A 337 1.19 -28.69 1.67
N GLU A 338 0.82 -28.30 2.89
CA GLU A 338 1.72 -27.76 3.92
C GLU A 338 1.40 -28.48 5.24
N ILE A 339 2.40 -28.80 6.07
CA ILE A 339 2.19 -29.57 7.31
C ILE A 339 1.47 -28.69 8.35
N THR A 340 1.90 -27.45 8.48
CA THR A 340 1.36 -26.45 9.41
C THR A 340 1.21 -25.10 8.70
N GLY A 341 0.15 -24.35 9.03
CA GLY A 341 -0.10 -23.03 8.45
C GLY A 341 -0.71 -23.05 7.04
N HIS A 342 -0.71 -21.87 6.43
CA HIS A 342 -1.27 -21.59 5.10
C HIS A 342 -0.44 -20.57 4.31
N ALA A 343 0.82 -20.36 4.72
CA ALA A 343 1.70 -19.34 4.18
C ALA A 343 2.10 -19.65 2.73
N ARG A 344 2.26 -20.93 2.37
CA ARG A 344 2.55 -21.35 0.99
C ARG A 344 1.42 -20.98 0.05
N ARG A 345 0.17 -21.24 0.43
CA ARG A 345 -1.03 -20.86 -0.34
C ARG A 345 -1.15 -19.35 -0.47
N ASP A 346 -0.99 -18.60 0.61
CA ASP A 346 -1.19 -17.15 0.61
C ASP A 346 -0.16 -16.41 -0.22
N TYR A 347 1.07 -16.91 -0.25
CA TYR A 347 2.11 -16.43 -1.18
C TYR A 347 1.66 -16.53 -2.64
N TRP A 348 1.14 -17.70 -3.06
CA TRP A 348 0.65 -17.90 -4.42
C TRP A 348 -0.58 -17.04 -4.74
N ILE A 349 -1.51 -16.89 -3.79
CA ILE A 349 -2.67 -15.98 -3.94
C ILE A 349 -2.20 -14.54 -4.19
N ALA A 350 -1.24 -14.05 -3.40
CA ALA A 350 -0.72 -12.69 -3.50
C ALA A 350 -0.08 -12.44 -4.88
N ILE A 351 0.77 -13.37 -5.34
CA ILE A 351 1.46 -13.25 -6.64
C ILE A 351 0.48 -13.24 -7.82
N ILE A 352 -0.48 -14.17 -7.84
CA ILE A 352 -1.45 -14.26 -8.93
C ILE A 352 -2.31 -12.99 -8.96
N ARG A 353 -2.74 -12.49 -7.80
CA ARG A 353 -3.52 -11.25 -7.71
C ARG A 353 -2.73 -10.05 -8.20
N GLU A 354 -1.44 -9.97 -7.92
CA GLU A 354 -0.60 -8.86 -8.39
C GLU A 354 -0.50 -8.82 -9.92
N ILE A 355 -0.30 -9.98 -10.56
CA ILE A 355 -0.24 -10.07 -12.02
C ILE A 355 -1.58 -9.67 -12.65
N VAL A 356 -2.69 -10.17 -12.11
CA VAL A 356 -4.05 -9.80 -12.57
C VAL A 356 -4.31 -8.31 -12.38
N ALA A 357 -3.92 -7.75 -11.22
CA ALA A 357 -4.07 -6.33 -10.92
C ALA A 357 -3.22 -5.45 -11.86
N CYS A 358 -1.99 -5.87 -12.18
CA CYS A 358 -1.12 -5.20 -13.13
C CYS A 358 -1.73 -5.12 -14.54
N HIS A 359 -2.26 -6.24 -15.06
CA HIS A 359 -2.90 -6.25 -16.38
C HIS A 359 -4.18 -5.41 -16.41
N LYS A 360 -5.00 -5.49 -15.35
CA LYS A 360 -6.17 -4.62 -15.16
C LYS A 360 -5.78 -3.14 -15.15
N PHE A 361 -4.72 -2.77 -14.44
CA PHE A 361 -4.15 -1.42 -14.44
C PHE A 361 -3.73 -0.98 -15.84
N CYS A 362 -2.96 -1.80 -16.56
CA CYS A 362 -2.53 -1.51 -17.92
C CYS A 362 -3.71 -1.27 -18.87
N ARG A 363 -4.79 -2.06 -18.75
CA ARG A 363 -6.04 -1.88 -19.53
C ARG A 363 -6.79 -0.61 -19.13
N LEU A 364 -6.96 -0.36 -17.82
CA LEU A 364 -7.67 0.80 -17.29
C LEU A 364 -7.05 2.12 -17.77
N TYR A 365 -5.72 2.20 -17.74
CA TYR A 365 -4.97 3.37 -18.18
C TYR A 365 -4.47 3.28 -19.63
N LYS A 366 -4.88 2.26 -20.39
CA LYS A 366 -4.54 2.08 -21.82
C LYS A 366 -3.02 2.18 -22.09
N LEU A 367 -2.21 1.63 -21.21
CA LEU A 367 -0.76 1.60 -21.35
C LEU A 367 -0.35 0.66 -22.49
N LYS A 368 0.63 1.08 -23.30
CA LYS A 368 1.16 0.31 -24.44
C LYS A 368 2.68 0.43 -24.51
N GLY A 369 3.32 -0.53 -25.18
CA GLY A 369 4.77 -0.53 -25.40
C GLY A 369 5.54 -0.47 -24.07
N VAL A 370 6.49 0.46 -24.01
CA VAL A 370 7.40 0.66 -22.87
C VAL A 370 6.65 0.92 -21.56
N GLY A 371 5.54 1.65 -21.57
CA GLY A 371 4.76 1.90 -20.35
C GLY A 371 4.11 0.62 -19.78
N LYS A 372 3.74 -0.32 -20.65
CA LYS A 372 3.21 -1.64 -20.25
C LYS A 372 4.33 -2.55 -19.74
N SER A 373 5.47 -2.59 -20.42
CA SER A 373 6.61 -3.41 -19.97
C SER A 373 7.17 -2.92 -18.64
N GLU A 374 7.21 -1.61 -18.41
CA GLU A 374 7.60 -1.02 -17.13
C GLU A 374 6.64 -1.40 -15.99
N ALA A 375 5.33 -1.40 -16.24
CA ALA A 375 4.35 -1.85 -15.26
C ALA A 375 4.53 -3.35 -14.92
N LEU A 376 4.73 -4.20 -15.93
CA LEU A 376 4.98 -5.63 -15.74
C LEU A 376 6.28 -5.89 -14.98
N ALA A 377 7.36 -5.18 -15.33
CA ALA A 377 8.64 -5.28 -14.61
C ALA A 377 8.50 -4.90 -13.14
N ARG A 378 7.70 -3.85 -12.82
CA ARG A 378 7.40 -3.48 -11.42
C ARG A 378 6.68 -4.59 -10.66
N ALA A 379 5.71 -5.26 -11.29
CA ALA A 379 5.01 -6.39 -10.68
C ALA A 379 5.99 -7.53 -10.37
N VAL A 380 6.82 -7.92 -11.35
CA VAL A 380 7.81 -9.01 -11.19
C VAL A 380 8.84 -8.67 -10.10
N LEU A 381 9.39 -7.44 -10.11
CA LEU A 381 10.31 -6.99 -9.05
C LEU A 381 9.62 -6.90 -7.68
N GLY A 382 8.34 -6.53 -7.62
CA GLY A 382 7.54 -6.57 -6.39
C GLY A 382 7.44 -7.99 -5.81
N ILE A 383 7.21 -8.97 -6.68
CA ILE A 383 7.16 -10.39 -6.30
C ILE A 383 8.54 -10.88 -5.83
N ALA A 384 9.61 -10.51 -6.53
CA ALA A 384 10.98 -10.83 -6.12
C ALA A 384 11.31 -10.28 -4.72
N ARG A 385 10.91 -9.04 -4.42
CA ARG A 385 11.07 -8.39 -3.11
C ARG A 385 10.23 -9.05 -2.03
N LEU A 386 8.98 -9.42 -2.32
CA LEU A 386 8.13 -10.17 -1.38
C LEU A 386 8.78 -11.50 -0.98
N ARG A 387 9.31 -12.25 -1.95
CA ARG A 387 10.04 -13.49 -1.70
C ARG A 387 11.30 -13.25 -0.87
N ALA A 388 12.08 -12.24 -1.21
CA ALA A 388 13.29 -11.86 -0.46
C ALA A 388 12.98 -11.51 1.00
N LEU A 389 11.91 -10.75 1.25
CA LEU A 389 11.45 -10.41 2.60
C LEU A 389 11.03 -11.64 3.39
N ARG A 390 10.24 -12.52 2.78
CA ARG A 390 9.85 -13.81 3.38
C ARG A 390 11.07 -14.63 3.76
N GLU A 391 12.08 -14.72 2.91
CA GLU A 391 13.29 -15.49 3.22
C GLU A 391 14.20 -14.82 4.24
N THR A 392 14.19 -13.49 4.31
CA THR A 392 14.95 -12.70 5.27
C THR A 392 14.38 -12.86 6.69
N ILE A 393 13.05 -12.76 6.80
CA ILE A 393 12.28 -12.76 8.05
C ILE A 393 11.81 -14.17 8.44
N LYS A 394 11.89 -15.14 7.53
CA LYS A 394 11.41 -16.54 7.66
C LYS A 394 9.90 -16.73 7.82
N VAL A 395 9.13 -15.65 7.79
CA VAL A 395 7.67 -15.66 7.87
C VAL A 395 7.10 -14.82 6.72
N LEU A 396 5.97 -15.23 6.15
CA LEU A 396 5.24 -14.42 5.18
C LEU A 396 4.65 -13.20 5.92
N PRO A 397 4.93 -11.95 5.49
CA PRO A 397 4.37 -10.77 6.13
C PRO A 397 2.84 -10.82 6.17
N THR A 398 2.23 -10.44 7.30
CA THR A 398 0.78 -10.49 7.53
C THR A 398 -0.05 -9.72 6.50
N ARG A 399 0.55 -8.70 5.86
CA ARG A 399 -0.04 -7.94 4.75
C ARG A 399 0.79 -8.09 3.47
N ALA A 400 0.99 -9.32 2.98
CA ALA A 400 1.72 -9.60 1.75
C ALA A 400 1.24 -8.75 0.55
N ASP A 401 -0.09 -8.57 0.42
CA ASP A 401 -0.71 -7.75 -0.64
C ASP A 401 -0.26 -6.27 -0.60
N SER A 402 0.17 -5.74 0.56
CA SER A 402 0.66 -4.36 0.67
C SER A 402 2.10 -4.16 0.18
N LEU A 403 2.84 -5.25 0.00
CA LEU A 403 4.21 -5.24 -0.54
C LEU A 403 4.22 -5.28 -2.07
N LEU A 404 3.07 -5.55 -2.68
CA LEU A 404 2.85 -5.71 -4.11
C LEU A 404 2.18 -4.45 -4.67
N THR A 405 2.77 -3.83 -5.69
CA THR A 405 2.44 -2.45 -6.12
C THR A 405 0.99 -2.31 -6.56
N PHE A 406 0.50 -3.22 -7.41
CA PHE A 406 -0.84 -3.11 -7.99
C PHE A 406 -1.94 -3.58 -7.02
N CYS A 407 -1.69 -4.63 -6.26
CA CYS A 407 -2.56 -5.05 -5.16
C CYS A 407 -2.67 -3.99 -4.07
N TYR A 408 -1.56 -3.35 -3.70
CA TYR A 408 -1.56 -2.31 -2.68
C TYR A 408 -2.35 -1.09 -3.16
N GLY A 409 -2.15 -0.64 -4.40
CA GLY A 409 -2.90 0.51 -4.93
C GLY A 409 -4.40 0.27 -5.10
N ASP A 410 -4.84 -0.98 -5.35
CA ASP A 410 -6.26 -1.29 -5.37
C ASP A 410 -6.90 -1.28 -3.97
N ASN A 411 -6.11 -1.55 -2.91
CA ASN A 411 -6.59 -1.69 -1.53
C ASN A 411 -6.32 -0.46 -0.63
N MET A 412 -5.38 0.41 -1.00
CA MET A 412 -5.01 1.57 -0.17
C MET A 412 -6.02 2.72 -0.31
N PRO A 413 -6.34 3.46 0.77
CA PRO A 413 -7.16 4.67 0.70
C PRO A 413 -6.58 5.68 -0.28
N HIS A 414 -7.39 6.22 -1.20
CA HIS A 414 -6.94 7.12 -2.28
C HIS A 414 -5.95 6.47 -3.26
N GLY A 415 -5.88 5.14 -3.31
CA GLY A 415 -4.98 4.41 -4.20
C GLY A 415 -5.23 4.67 -5.69
N ASP A 416 -6.42 5.15 -6.07
CA ASP A 416 -6.72 5.58 -7.43
C ASP A 416 -5.99 6.85 -7.88
N GLN A 417 -5.69 7.75 -6.95
CA GLN A 417 -4.88 8.93 -7.22
C GLN A 417 -3.42 8.53 -7.39
N VAL A 418 -2.93 7.62 -6.54
CA VAL A 418 -1.59 7.03 -6.64
C VAL A 418 -1.43 6.29 -7.97
N MET A 419 -2.37 5.41 -8.31
CA MET A 419 -2.38 4.68 -9.58
C MET A 419 -2.54 5.61 -10.78
N GLY A 420 -3.32 6.69 -10.67
CA GLY A 420 -3.41 7.74 -11.68
C GLY A 420 -2.06 8.42 -11.93
N ALA A 421 -1.40 8.88 -10.88
CA ALA A 421 -0.08 9.51 -10.96
C ALA A 421 0.99 8.53 -11.49
N LEU A 422 0.91 7.26 -11.10
CA LEU A 422 1.77 6.19 -11.61
C LEU A 422 1.57 6.01 -13.11
N ALA A 423 0.33 5.92 -13.56
CA ALA A 423 -0.01 5.76 -14.97
C ALA A 423 0.45 6.94 -15.83
N ASP A 424 0.27 8.17 -15.34
CA ASP A 424 0.74 9.36 -16.04
C ASP A 424 2.26 9.37 -16.15
N THR A 425 2.97 9.00 -15.08
CA THR A 425 4.42 8.79 -15.11
C THR A 425 4.79 7.76 -16.19
N LEU A 426 4.14 6.60 -16.21
CA LEU A 426 4.42 5.53 -17.19
C LEU A 426 4.13 5.92 -18.64
N ARG A 427 3.10 6.74 -18.90
CA ARG A 427 2.79 7.26 -20.23
C ARG A 427 3.86 8.21 -20.74
N HIS A 428 4.37 9.09 -19.88
CA HIS A 428 5.43 10.02 -20.25
C HIS A 428 6.73 9.30 -20.64
N HIS A 429 7.02 8.14 -20.02
CA HIS A 429 8.17 7.31 -20.40
C HIS A 429 7.94 6.54 -21.71
N GLY A 430 6.69 6.18 -22.03
CA GLY A 430 6.36 5.38 -23.20
C GLY A 430 6.24 6.13 -24.52
N ASP A 431 5.97 7.44 -24.49
CA ASP A 431 5.69 8.21 -25.70
C ASP A 431 6.94 8.70 -26.44
N GLY A 432 8.16 8.46 -25.94
CA GLY A 432 9.42 8.79 -26.62
C GLY A 432 9.59 10.27 -27.01
N LYS A 433 8.67 11.16 -26.61
CA LYS A 433 8.75 12.59 -26.82
C LYS A 433 9.64 13.22 -25.76
N SER A 434 10.92 12.87 -25.81
CA SER A 434 12.00 13.64 -25.20
C SER A 434 12.45 14.79 -26.12
N GLY A 435 11.61 15.18 -27.08
CA GLY A 435 11.84 16.31 -27.98
C GLY A 435 10.52 16.84 -28.51
N ASP A 436 10.32 18.15 -28.42
CA ASP A 436 9.21 18.92 -28.97
C ASP A 436 7.80 18.49 -28.53
N THR A 437 7.34 19.03 -27.40
CA THR A 437 6.15 19.91 -27.32
C THR A 437 5.88 20.18 -25.85
N PHE A 438 6.56 21.18 -25.27
CA PHE A 438 6.15 22.06 -24.16
C PHE A 438 7.40 22.86 -23.75
N LEU A 439 7.84 23.75 -24.65
CA LEU A 439 8.77 24.81 -24.29
C LEU A 439 8.06 25.71 -23.27
N ASP A 440 8.46 25.62 -22.00
CA ASP A 440 9.03 26.71 -21.21
C ASP A 440 8.87 26.45 -19.69
N HIS A 441 10.00 26.45 -18.96
CA HIS A 441 10.19 26.68 -17.51
C HIS A 441 10.75 25.58 -16.56
N HIS A 442 11.07 24.34 -16.96
CA HIS A 442 11.59 23.34 -15.98
C HIS A 442 12.77 22.44 -16.42
N GLU A 443 13.56 22.84 -17.42
CA GLU A 443 14.70 22.02 -17.91
C GLU A 443 15.88 21.85 -16.93
N GLY A 444 15.92 22.58 -15.80
CA GLY A 444 17.01 22.51 -14.82
C GLY A 444 16.64 21.85 -13.50
N ASN A 445 15.85 20.77 -13.49
CA ASN A 445 15.39 20.17 -12.22
C ASN A 445 15.27 18.63 -12.19
N LYS A 446 15.69 17.94 -13.25
CA LYS A 446 15.45 16.50 -13.40
C LYS A 446 16.77 15.73 -13.31
N VAL A 447 16.88 14.87 -12.30
CA VAL A 447 17.92 13.83 -12.26
C VAL A 447 17.29 12.52 -12.67
N TYR A 448 18.04 11.73 -13.40
CA TYR A 448 17.60 10.49 -13.97
C TYR A 448 17.96 9.32 -13.03
N SER A 449 17.02 8.41 -12.80
CA SER A 449 17.14 7.20 -11.99
C SER A 449 16.81 5.93 -12.78
N SER A 450 17.33 4.77 -12.38
CA SER A 450 17.05 3.51 -13.10
C SER A 450 15.55 3.20 -13.17
N THR A 451 15.07 2.70 -14.32
CA THR A 451 13.69 2.20 -14.49
C THR A 451 13.57 0.74 -14.07
N ALA A 452 12.34 0.26 -13.85
CA ALA A 452 12.08 -1.13 -13.49
C ALA A 452 12.45 -2.08 -14.63
N THR A 453 12.19 -1.69 -15.88
CA THR A 453 12.65 -2.40 -17.08
C THR A 453 14.16 -2.46 -17.18
N ALA A 454 14.86 -1.34 -16.95
CA ALA A 454 16.33 -1.34 -16.93
C ALA A 454 16.89 -2.20 -15.78
N SER A 455 16.25 -2.16 -14.60
CA SER A 455 16.60 -3.02 -13.46
C SER A 455 16.35 -4.50 -13.76
N ALA A 456 15.23 -4.85 -14.37
CA ALA A 456 14.93 -6.21 -14.78
C ALA A 456 15.91 -6.70 -15.86
N ALA A 457 16.27 -5.84 -16.81
CA ALA A 457 17.23 -6.16 -17.87
C ALA A 457 18.67 -6.30 -17.35
N SER A 458 19.14 -5.43 -16.44
CA SER A 458 20.46 -5.58 -15.81
C SER A 458 20.53 -6.81 -14.92
N LEU A 459 19.38 -7.23 -14.41
CA LEU A 459 19.19 -8.48 -13.72
C LEU A 459 18.81 -9.61 -14.67
N ASP A 460 19.00 -9.53 -15.99
CA ASP A 460 18.78 -10.61 -16.99
C ASP A 460 17.43 -11.35 -16.82
N LEU A 461 16.37 -10.61 -16.50
CA LEU A 461 14.99 -11.11 -16.43
C LEU A 461 14.22 -10.90 -17.75
N ASP A 462 14.76 -10.09 -18.67
CA ASP A 462 14.15 -9.83 -19.98
C ASP A 462 14.59 -10.89 -21.00
N PRO A 463 13.67 -11.67 -21.60
CA PRO A 463 14.02 -12.69 -22.59
C PRO A 463 14.44 -12.11 -23.95
N THR A 464 14.37 -10.79 -24.16
CA THR A 464 14.76 -10.16 -25.42
C THR A 464 16.29 -10.06 -25.54
N PRO A 465 16.87 -10.41 -26.71
CA PRO A 465 18.33 -10.41 -26.88
C PRO A 465 18.89 -9.00 -26.68
N HIS A 466 19.94 -8.89 -25.87
CA HIS A 466 20.66 -7.64 -25.66
C HIS A 466 20.96 -6.93 -26.99
N PRO A 467 20.62 -5.64 -27.14
CA PRO A 467 20.95 -4.91 -28.34
C PRO A 467 22.47 -4.85 -28.51
N THR A 468 22.94 -5.44 -29.60
CA THR A 468 24.37 -5.64 -29.92
C THR A 468 25.09 -4.36 -30.34
N SER A 469 24.42 -3.20 -30.37
CA SER A 469 24.99 -1.93 -30.80
C SER A 469 24.89 -0.83 -29.73
N GLU A 470 26.01 -0.12 -29.51
CA GLU A 470 26.14 0.98 -28.54
C GLU A 470 25.14 2.12 -28.81
N HIS A 471 24.84 2.41 -30.08
CA HIS A 471 23.89 3.45 -30.47
C HIS A 471 22.42 3.16 -30.14
N GLN A 472 22.07 1.90 -29.84
CA GLN A 472 20.72 1.50 -29.45
C GLN A 472 20.54 1.48 -27.92
N ARG A 473 21.63 1.32 -27.15
CA ARG A 473 21.62 1.46 -25.68
C ARG A 473 21.27 2.88 -25.23
N ASP A 474 21.78 3.88 -25.95
CA ASP A 474 21.47 5.30 -25.69
C ASP A 474 20.01 5.67 -26.05
N ALA A 475 19.36 4.89 -26.91
CA ALA A 475 17.99 5.14 -27.39
C ALA A 475 16.90 4.32 -26.67
N LEU A 476 17.28 3.30 -25.87
CA LEU A 476 16.34 2.33 -25.28
C LEU A 476 16.22 2.37 -23.76
N SER A 477 16.95 3.21 -23.04
CA SER A 477 16.77 3.30 -21.58
C SER A 477 15.95 4.53 -21.23
N PRO A 478 14.60 4.44 -21.15
CA PRO A 478 13.85 5.47 -20.45
C PRO A 478 14.42 5.51 -19.03
N VAL A 479 14.79 6.70 -18.57
CA VAL A 479 15.36 6.87 -17.24
C VAL A 479 14.31 7.58 -16.38
N ASN A 480 14.00 7.01 -15.22
CA ASN A 480 12.93 7.49 -14.35
C ASN A 480 13.27 8.88 -13.81
N GLU A 481 12.33 9.82 -13.88
CA GLU A 481 12.57 11.19 -13.42
C GLU A 481 12.51 11.26 -11.89
N VAL A 482 13.62 11.64 -11.26
CA VAL A 482 13.70 11.96 -9.83
C VAL A 482 14.04 13.44 -9.67
N MET A 483 13.24 14.13 -8.86
CA MET A 483 13.42 15.55 -8.55
C MET A 483 14.41 15.70 -7.40
N ILE A 484 15.33 16.68 -7.42
CA ILE A 484 16.28 16.91 -6.32
C ILE A 484 15.66 17.83 -5.26
N GLY A 485 15.65 17.42 -3.99
CA GLY A 485 15.19 18.25 -2.87
C GLY A 485 13.70 18.62 -2.87
N GLU A 486 12.94 18.08 -3.82
CA GLU A 486 11.49 18.21 -3.99
C GLU A 486 10.90 16.83 -4.26
N GLU A 487 9.65 16.66 -3.83
CA GLU A 487 8.91 15.41 -4.05
C GLU A 487 8.24 15.42 -5.43
N THR A 488 8.32 14.30 -6.14
CA THR A 488 7.59 14.04 -7.39
C THR A 488 6.07 14.06 -7.15
N ALA A 489 5.29 14.22 -8.22
CA ALA A 489 3.82 14.16 -8.11
C ALA A 489 3.36 12.81 -7.53
N LEU A 490 4.02 11.71 -7.92
CA LEU A 490 3.75 10.38 -7.38
C LEU A 490 4.11 10.28 -5.88
N GLU A 491 5.30 10.74 -5.48
CA GLU A 491 5.73 10.78 -4.07
C GLU A 491 4.71 11.52 -3.18
N LYS A 492 4.22 12.68 -3.63
CA LYS A 492 3.20 13.45 -2.90
C LYS A 492 1.89 12.67 -2.75
N THR A 493 1.39 12.07 -3.82
CA THR A 493 0.15 11.27 -3.74
C THR A 493 0.29 10.05 -2.85
N VAL A 494 1.46 9.41 -2.81
CA VAL A 494 1.75 8.28 -1.91
C VAL A 494 1.77 8.75 -0.45
N LEU A 495 2.41 9.89 -0.17
CA LEU A 495 2.44 10.49 1.17
C LEU A 495 1.03 10.87 1.67
N ASP A 496 0.23 11.53 0.83
CA ASP A 496 -1.15 11.90 1.13
C ASP A 496 -2.01 10.66 1.41
N SER A 497 -1.89 9.63 0.57
CA SER A 497 -2.58 8.35 0.77
C SER A 497 -2.16 7.69 2.09
N ARG A 498 -0.87 7.70 2.44
CA ARG A 498 -0.37 7.16 3.71
C ARG A 498 -0.95 7.88 4.92
N GLU A 499 -1.05 9.21 4.89
CA GLU A 499 -1.67 9.95 5.98
C GLU A 499 -3.13 9.53 6.19
N ASN A 500 -3.85 9.29 5.09
CA ASN A 500 -5.22 8.79 5.13
C ASN A 500 -5.29 7.34 5.63
N THR A 501 -4.36 6.46 5.24
CA THR A 501 -4.24 5.11 5.81
C THR A 501 -4.05 5.16 7.32
N LYS A 502 -3.17 6.01 7.83
CA LYS A 502 -2.99 6.20 9.27
C LYS A 502 -4.24 6.72 9.98
N LYS A 503 -5.06 7.55 9.31
CA LYS A 503 -6.36 8.00 9.83
C LYS A 503 -7.34 6.83 9.92
N VAL A 504 -7.39 5.98 8.89
CA VAL A 504 -8.22 4.77 8.85
C VAL A 504 -7.79 3.76 9.92
N GLU A 505 -6.49 3.48 10.06
CA GLU A 505 -5.97 2.55 11.07
C GLU A 505 -6.26 3.04 12.50
N LYS A 506 -6.12 4.34 12.76
CA LYS A 506 -6.55 4.94 14.04
C LYS A 506 -8.06 4.80 14.27
N ALA A 507 -8.86 4.96 13.22
CA ALA A 507 -10.30 4.77 13.31
C ALA A 507 -10.65 3.29 13.56
N GLU A 508 -9.99 2.36 12.89
CA GLU A 508 -10.16 0.92 13.07
C GLU A 508 -9.77 0.48 14.50
N ALA A 509 -8.68 1.00 15.05
CA ALA A 509 -8.30 0.75 16.45
C ALA A 509 -9.40 1.19 17.44
N THR A 510 -10.10 2.30 17.17
CA THR A 510 -11.25 2.70 18.00
C THR A 510 -12.45 1.77 17.80
N VAL A 511 -12.66 1.25 16.60
CA VAL A 511 -13.70 0.25 16.33
C VAL A 511 -13.39 -1.04 17.09
N ASP A 512 -12.15 -1.51 17.06
CA ASP A 512 -11.73 -2.75 17.73
C ASP A 512 -11.90 -2.66 19.24
N SER A 513 -11.69 -1.48 19.85
CA SER A 513 -11.98 -1.27 21.27
C SER A 513 -13.47 -1.51 21.64
N VAL A 514 -14.37 -1.31 20.67
CA VAL A 514 -15.82 -1.54 20.82
C VAL A 514 -16.18 -2.99 20.47
N LYS A 515 -15.37 -3.69 19.68
CA LYS A 515 -15.65 -5.06 19.22
C LYS A 515 -15.59 -6.14 20.33
N GLY A 516 -15.26 -5.80 21.58
CA GLY A 516 -15.07 -6.75 22.67
C GLY A 516 -16.21 -7.77 22.88
N ASP A 517 -15.82 -8.98 23.27
CA ASP A 517 -16.65 -10.20 23.21
C ASP A 517 -17.91 -10.14 24.09
N GLY A 518 -19.05 -10.50 23.47
CA GLY A 518 -20.28 -10.87 24.16
C GLY A 518 -21.53 -10.17 23.62
N ILE A 519 -22.48 -10.97 23.14
CA ILE A 519 -23.79 -10.49 22.67
C ILE A 519 -24.50 -9.59 23.69
N GLY A 520 -24.34 -9.85 24.99
CA GLY A 520 -24.93 -9.04 26.07
C GLY A 520 -24.38 -7.60 26.10
N ARG A 521 -23.08 -7.42 25.87
CA ARG A 521 -22.44 -6.10 25.79
C ARG A 521 -22.94 -5.33 24.57
N ASN A 522 -23.01 -6.00 23.41
CA ASN A 522 -23.52 -5.42 22.17
C ASN A 522 -24.99 -5.00 22.27
N VAL A 523 -25.85 -5.84 22.87
CA VAL A 523 -27.26 -5.50 23.11
C VAL A 523 -27.39 -4.30 24.06
N GLN A 524 -26.55 -4.18 25.08
CA GLN A 524 -26.59 -3.06 26.02
C GLN A 524 -26.14 -1.74 25.37
N ILE A 525 -25.11 -1.77 24.51
CA ILE A 525 -24.72 -0.59 23.73
C ILE A 525 -25.88 -0.14 22.82
N LEU A 526 -26.58 -1.10 22.20
CA LEU A 526 -27.71 -0.82 21.33
C LEU A 526 -28.88 -0.18 22.10
N THR A 527 -29.25 -0.73 23.26
CA THR A 527 -30.34 -0.16 24.08
C THR A 527 -30.02 1.25 24.54
N GLU A 528 -28.77 1.55 24.91
CA GLU A 528 -28.33 2.89 25.29
C GLU A 528 -28.40 3.88 24.11
N LEU A 529 -28.00 3.44 22.91
CA LEU A 529 -28.04 4.27 21.69
C LEU A 529 -29.46 4.54 21.20
N LEU A 530 -30.40 3.62 21.46
CA LEU A 530 -31.80 3.74 21.05
C LEU A 530 -32.70 4.44 22.08
N LYS A 531 -32.22 4.77 23.29
CA LYS A 531 -32.94 5.55 24.31
C LYS A 531 -33.73 6.76 23.80
N PRO A 532 -33.24 7.60 22.86
CA PRO A 532 -34.00 8.76 22.40
C PRO A 532 -35.26 8.40 21.57
N ILE A 533 -35.38 7.19 21.02
CA ILE A 533 -36.52 6.79 20.19
C ILE A 533 -37.83 6.66 20.99
N PRO A 534 -37.89 5.89 22.10
CA PRO A 534 -39.10 5.80 22.91
C PRO A 534 -39.51 7.16 23.49
N GLU A 535 -38.57 8.03 23.86
CA GLU A 535 -38.87 9.39 24.33
C GLU A 535 -39.58 10.23 23.26
N VAL A 536 -39.09 10.19 22.01
CA VAL A 536 -39.75 10.86 20.88
C VAL A 536 -41.13 10.24 20.60
N LEU A 537 -41.26 8.92 20.69
CA LEU A 537 -42.53 8.23 20.47
C LEU A 537 -43.56 8.61 21.54
N GLU A 538 -43.16 8.70 22.81
CA GLU A 538 -44.01 9.17 23.89
C GLU A 538 -44.43 10.63 23.70
N GLU A 539 -43.53 11.50 23.23
CA GLU A 539 -43.87 12.89 22.93
C GLU A 539 -44.87 13.00 21.78
N VAL A 540 -44.67 12.24 20.69
CA VAL A 540 -45.62 12.16 19.57
C VAL A 540 -46.97 11.62 20.03
N GLN A 541 -46.98 10.58 20.86
CA GLN A 541 -48.20 10.04 21.46
C GLN A 541 -48.88 11.08 22.36
N SER A 542 -48.12 11.89 23.10
CA SER A 542 -48.67 12.96 23.95
C SER A 542 -49.38 14.05 23.12
N ILE A 543 -48.87 14.35 21.92
CA ILE A 543 -49.47 15.27 20.97
C ILE A 543 -50.75 14.66 20.38
N LEU A 544 -50.71 13.39 19.95
CA LEU A 544 -51.88 12.69 19.41
C LEU A 544 -53.00 12.51 20.44
N GLN A 545 -52.64 12.31 21.71
CA GLN A 545 -53.57 12.16 22.84
C GLN A 545 -54.02 13.51 23.43
N TRP A 546 -53.64 14.65 22.82
CA TRP A 546 -54.00 16.00 23.29
C TRP A 546 -53.63 16.30 24.74
N LYS A 547 -52.56 15.67 25.26
CA LYS A 547 -52.11 15.85 26.64
C LYS A 547 -51.73 17.31 26.93
N ASN A 548 -51.19 18.00 25.91
CA ASN A 548 -50.90 19.43 25.91
C ASN A 548 -51.67 20.13 24.77
N PRO A 549 -52.85 20.73 25.03
CA PRO A 549 -53.73 21.24 23.98
C PRO A 549 -53.10 22.39 23.18
N THR A 550 -52.33 23.27 23.82
CA THR A 550 -51.66 24.41 23.16
C THR A 550 -50.59 23.97 22.16
N ARG A 551 -49.74 23.01 22.56
CA ARG A 551 -48.70 22.43 21.69
C ARG A 551 -49.32 21.65 20.53
N THR A 552 -50.40 20.91 20.80
CA THR A 552 -51.13 20.13 19.80
C THR A 552 -51.79 21.04 18.76
N ILE A 553 -52.44 22.12 19.19
CA ILE A 553 -53.04 23.13 18.31
C ILE A 553 -51.96 23.80 17.45
N ALA A 554 -50.80 24.14 18.02
CA ALA A 554 -49.71 24.74 17.26
C ALA A 554 -49.18 23.79 16.17
N VAL A 555 -48.92 22.52 16.51
CA VAL A 555 -48.47 21.50 15.54
C VAL A 555 -49.53 21.26 14.48
N ALA A 556 -50.81 21.13 14.85
CA ALA A 556 -51.91 20.96 13.91
C ALA A 556 -52.06 22.15 12.96
N THR A 557 -51.87 23.38 13.45
CA THR A 557 -51.90 24.59 12.63
C THR A 557 -50.75 24.61 11.64
N VAL A 558 -49.53 24.25 12.05
CA VAL A 558 -48.38 24.14 11.15
C VAL A 558 -48.64 23.08 10.08
N VAL A 559 -49.05 21.86 10.46
CA VAL A 559 -49.37 20.79 9.50
C VAL A 559 -50.48 21.22 8.53
N PHE A 560 -51.51 21.90 9.03
CA PHE A 560 -52.59 22.45 8.21
C PHE A 560 -52.06 23.47 7.18
N LEU A 561 -51.19 24.39 7.58
CA LEU A 561 -50.54 25.34 6.66
C LEU A 561 -49.70 24.62 5.60
N PHE A 562 -48.96 23.58 5.98
CA PHE A 562 -48.17 22.78 5.03
C PHE A 562 -49.04 22.10 3.97
N ILE A 563 -50.24 21.63 4.34
CA ILE A 563 -51.19 21.00 3.42
C ILE A 563 -51.84 22.03 2.49
N VAL A 564 -52.29 23.18 3.03
CA VAL A 564 -53.02 24.21 2.26
C VAL A 564 -52.14 24.88 1.21
N PHE A 565 -50.85 25.08 1.51
CA PHE A 565 -49.90 25.73 0.61
C PHE A 565 -49.14 24.76 -0.31
N ASP A 566 -49.53 23.48 -0.36
CA ASP A 566 -48.88 22.43 -1.16
C ASP A 566 -47.36 22.34 -0.90
N LEU A 567 -46.96 22.55 0.35
CA LEU A 567 -45.55 22.53 0.79
C LEU A 567 -45.07 21.12 1.14
N LEU A 568 -45.91 20.08 0.95
CA LEU A 568 -45.57 18.69 1.25
C LEU A 568 -44.29 18.23 0.53
N SER A 569 -44.06 18.72 -0.69
CA SER A 569 -42.84 18.42 -1.46
C SER A 569 -41.56 18.95 -0.82
N TYR A 570 -41.65 19.95 0.06
CA TYR A 570 -40.52 20.57 0.75
C TYR A 570 -40.30 20.05 2.17
N ILE A 571 -41.12 19.12 2.67
CA ILE A 571 -40.91 18.48 3.98
C ILE A 571 -39.50 17.85 4.08
N PRO A 572 -39.01 17.09 3.08
CA PRO A 572 -37.64 16.56 3.12
C PRO A 572 -36.58 17.67 3.21
N THR A 573 -36.79 18.78 2.50
CA THR A 573 -35.92 19.96 2.52
C THR A 573 -35.83 20.59 3.91
N VAL A 574 -36.97 20.78 4.58
CA VAL A 574 -37.02 21.34 5.93
C VAL A 574 -36.34 20.41 6.94
N LEU A 575 -36.53 19.09 6.82
CA LEU A 575 -35.87 18.11 7.69
C LEU A 575 -34.35 18.15 7.54
N LEU A 576 -33.83 18.14 6.31
CA LEU A 576 -32.39 18.20 6.04
C LEU A 576 -31.77 19.52 6.54
N LEU A 577 -32.43 20.66 6.33
CA LEU A 577 -31.98 21.95 6.86
C LEU A 577 -31.97 21.97 8.38
N SER A 578 -33.02 21.44 9.02
CA SER A 578 -33.10 21.39 10.48
C SER A 578 -31.97 20.54 11.08
N ALA A 579 -31.63 19.40 10.46
CA ALA A 579 -30.50 18.57 10.84
C ALA A 579 -29.15 19.31 10.67
N ALA A 580 -28.94 20.00 9.54
CA ALA A 580 -27.71 20.77 9.32
C ALA A 580 -27.56 21.91 10.34
N VAL A 581 -28.63 22.68 10.60
CA VAL A 581 -28.65 23.74 11.60
C VAL A 581 -28.40 23.19 13.01
N TYR A 582 -28.95 22.04 13.34
CA TYR A 582 -28.74 21.38 14.62
C TYR A 582 -27.27 21.01 14.85
N ILE A 583 -26.57 20.47 13.83
CA ILE A 583 -25.13 20.18 13.90
C ILE A 583 -24.32 21.46 14.15
N PHE A 584 -24.63 22.56 13.45
CA PHE A 584 -23.96 23.85 13.66
C PHE A 584 -24.26 24.45 15.04
N TYR A 585 -25.49 24.30 15.53
CA TYR A 585 -25.91 24.76 16.85
C TYR A 585 -25.17 24.02 17.98
N LEU A 586 -25.12 22.68 17.91
CA LEU A 586 -24.36 21.86 18.87
C LEU A 586 -22.87 22.22 18.88
N ARG A 587 -22.30 22.52 17.71
CA ARG A 587 -20.92 23.01 17.61
C ARG A 587 -20.72 24.37 18.27
N TYR A 588 -21.65 25.31 18.06
CA TYR A 588 -21.61 26.63 18.68
C TYR A 588 -21.65 26.53 20.21
N LEU A 589 -22.52 25.67 20.74
CA LEU A 589 -22.60 25.39 22.18
C LEU A 589 -21.31 24.77 22.73
N LYS A 590 -20.74 23.76 22.05
CA LYS A 590 -19.45 23.15 22.44
C LYS A 590 -18.30 24.15 22.48
N LYS A 591 -18.24 25.08 21.51
CA LYS A 591 -17.22 26.14 21.47
C LYS A 591 -17.35 27.13 22.63
N LYS A 592 -18.58 27.37 23.10
CA LYS A 592 -18.90 28.33 24.17
C LYS A 592 -18.71 27.75 25.57
N GLU A 593 -19.02 26.46 25.78
CA GLU A 593 -19.05 25.86 27.12
C GLU A 593 -17.85 24.97 27.49
N LYS A 594 -16.87 24.75 26.58
CA LYS A 594 -15.69 23.91 26.87
C LYS A 594 -16.04 22.51 27.42
N ILE A 595 -17.20 21.98 27.04
CA ILE A 595 -17.70 20.68 27.52
C ILE A 595 -16.81 19.57 26.96
N ARG A 596 -16.20 18.79 27.86
CA ARG A 596 -15.44 17.58 27.52
C ARG A 596 -16.38 16.55 26.89
N SER A 597 -15.83 15.88 25.89
CA SER A 597 -16.35 14.78 25.08
C SER A 597 -17.48 13.99 25.74
N GLY A 598 -18.59 13.85 25.01
CA GLY A 598 -19.70 12.98 25.40
C GLY A 598 -19.26 11.51 25.38
N GLU A 599 -18.67 11.07 26.48
CA GLU A 599 -18.42 9.67 26.78
C GLU A 599 -19.78 8.99 27.02
N VAL A 600 -20.02 7.86 26.35
CA VAL A 600 -21.22 7.05 26.61
C VAL A 600 -20.95 6.26 27.89
N LEU A 601 -21.65 6.64 28.97
CA LEU A 601 -21.52 6.04 30.29
C LEU A 601 -22.50 4.88 30.41
N ILE A 602 -21.98 3.66 30.44
CA ILE A 602 -22.79 2.43 30.53
C ILE A 602 -22.73 1.91 31.99
N PRO A 603 -23.89 1.69 32.66
CA PRO A 603 -23.93 1.03 33.97
C PRO A 603 -23.62 -0.48 33.90
N VAL A 604 -22.95 -1.00 34.93
CA VAL A 604 -22.49 -2.40 35.14
C VAL A 604 -23.68 -3.37 35.34
N PRO A 605 -23.58 -4.68 34.97
CA PRO A 605 -24.73 -5.49 34.56
C PRO A 605 -25.61 -5.98 35.71
N GLN A 606 -26.92 -6.09 35.44
CA GLN A 606 -27.78 -7.05 36.14
C GLN A 606 -27.89 -8.30 35.27
N GLY A 607 -27.28 -9.38 35.75
CA GLY A 607 -27.24 -10.65 35.04
C GLY A 607 -28.61 -11.32 35.02
N THR A 608 -29.03 -11.77 33.86
CA THR A 608 -30.03 -12.83 33.73
C THR A 608 -29.64 -13.83 32.65
N SER A 609 -29.36 -15.03 33.16
CA SER A 609 -29.58 -16.38 32.60
C SER A 609 -29.18 -16.66 31.14
N THR A 610 -28.01 -17.28 31.06
CA THR A 610 -27.59 -18.24 30.05
C THR A 610 -28.43 -19.53 30.07
N VAL A 611 -28.28 -20.32 29.00
CA VAL A 611 -28.44 -21.79 28.91
C VAL A 611 -29.57 -22.31 28.00
N GLU A 612 -30.75 -21.67 27.88
CA GLU A 612 -31.78 -22.18 26.94
C GLU A 612 -31.62 -21.68 25.49
N ALA A 613 -30.84 -20.62 25.27
CA ALA A 613 -30.53 -20.09 23.92
C ALA A 613 -29.33 -20.79 23.25
N LEU A 614 -28.71 -21.79 23.91
CA LEU A 614 -27.35 -22.24 23.57
C LEU A 614 -27.28 -23.47 22.66
N THR A 615 -28.39 -24.12 22.30
CA THR A 615 -28.32 -25.45 21.64
C THR A 615 -28.84 -25.52 20.20
N ALA A 616 -29.36 -24.42 19.62
CA ALA A 616 -29.93 -24.48 18.27
C ALA A 616 -29.25 -23.61 17.19
N LEU A 617 -28.30 -22.72 17.48
CA LEU A 617 -27.86 -21.79 16.42
C LEU A 617 -26.50 -21.09 16.63
N GLN A 618 -25.41 -21.82 16.86
CA GLN A 618 -24.07 -21.23 17.01
C GLN A 618 -23.65 -20.35 15.81
N GLN A 619 -24.14 -20.67 14.61
CA GLN A 619 -23.86 -19.91 13.39
C GLN A 619 -24.73 -18.66 13.21
N ALA A 620 -26.01 -18.66 13.64
CA ALA A 620 -26.81 -17.43 13.57
C ALA A 620 -26.70 -16.55 14.82
N VAL A 621 -26.23 -17.09 15.95
CA VAL A 621 -25.84 -16.27 17.12
C VAL A 621 -24.62 -15.43 16.77
N SER A 622 -23.60 -16.00 16.12
CA SER A 622 -22.43 -15.26 15.66
C SER A 622 -22.76 -14.26 14.54
N GLN A 623 -23.65 -14.61 13.60
CA GLN A 623 -24.15 -13.64 12.61
C GLN A 623 -24.99 -12.52 13.25
N ALA A 624 -25.86 -12.83 14.21
CA ALA A 624 -26.65 -11.84 14.93
C ALA A 624 -25.73 -10.90 15.73
N GLU A 625 -24.73 -11.44 16.43
CA GLU A 625 -23.72 -10.65 17.13
C GLU A 625 -22.99 -9.71 16.18
N ALA A 626 -22.50 -10.20 15.04
CA ALA A 626 -21.83 -9.39 14.03
C ALA A 626 -22.73 -8.28 13.46
N THR A 627 -24.01 -8.57 13.21
CA THR A 627 -24.97 -7.56 12.72
C THR A 627 -25.28 -6.49 13.78
N ILE A 628 -25.50 -6.87 15.04
CA ILE A 628 -25.73 -5.93 16.15
C ILE A 628 -24.50 -5.06 16.35
N GLN A 629 -23.31 -5.66 16.32
CA GLN A 629 -22.04 -4.97 16.44
C GLN A 629 -21.85 -3.96 15.30
N GLY A 630 -22.17 -4.35 14.06
CA GLY A 630 -22.17 -3.44 12.90
C GLY A 630 -23.13 -2.26 13.08
N ILE A 631 -24.35 -2.51 13.56
CA ILE A 631 -25.35 -1.47 13.85
C ILE A 631 -24.85 -0.51 14.94
N ASN A 632 -24.28 -1.03 16.02
CA ASN A 632 -23.71 -0.24 17.11
C ASN A 632 -22.59 0.68 16.63
N ILE A 633 -21.64 0.14 15.85
CA ILE A 633 -20.54 0.91 15.28
C ILE A 633 -21.09 2.03 14.38
N ALA A 634 -22.07 1.73 13.52
CA ALA A 634 -22.68 2.72 12.65
C ALA A 634 -23.40 3.83 13.45
N LEU A 635 -24.19 3.46 14.46
CA LEU A 635 -24.89 4.42 15.33
C LEU A 635 -23.92 5.30 16.12
N LEU A 636 -22.81 4.75 16.63
CA LEU A 636 -21.78 5.52 17.32
C LEU A 636 -21.08 6.51 16.38
N LYS A 637 -20.78 6.11 15.13
CA LYS A 637 -20.24 7.02 14.11
C LYS A 637 -21.24 8.13 13.76
N ILE A 638 -22.51 7.82 13.54
CA ILE A 638 -23.57 8.81 13.27
C ILE A 638 -23.69 9.79 14.45
N ARG A 639 -23.69 9.30 15.68
CA ARG A 639 -23.72 10.15 16.88
C ARG A 639 -22.47 11.02 16.98
N ALA A 640 -21.29 10.50 16.63
CA ALA A 640 -20.05 11.28 16.59
C ALA A 640 -20.13 12.47 15.62
N LEU A 641 -20.71 12.23 14.44
CA LEU A 641 -20.93 13.24 13.40
C LEU A 641 -21.98 14.27 13.85
N LEU A 642 -23.12 13.83 14.39
CA LEU A 642 -24.17 14.73 14.88
C LEU A 642 -23.71 15.61 16.03
N LEU A 643 -22.93 15.04 16.95
CA LEU A 643 -22.35 15.78 18.07
C LEU A 643 -21.14 16.63 17.66
N SER A 644 -20.71 16.63 16.39
CA SER A 644 -19.53 17.35 15.92
C SER A 644 -18.25 16.99 16.70
N ASN A 645 -18.07 15.72 17.08
CA ASN A 645 -16.83 15.25 17.72
C ASN A 645 -15.63 15.31 16.74
N TYR A 646 -15.89 15.15 15.45
CA TYR A 646 -14.90 15.25 14.37
C TYR A 646 -15.27 16.41 13.45
N PRO A 647 -14.71 17.62 13.64
CA PRO A 647 -15.23 18.83 13.02
C PRO A 647 -15.09 18.85 11.49
N GLU A 648 -14.09 18.18 10.93
CA GLU A 648 -13.89 18.12 9.47
C GLU A 648 -14.98 17.29 8.77
N ALA A 649 -15.18 16.03 9.20
CA ALA A 649 -16.22 15.16 8.69
C ALA A 649 -17.64 15.70 8.98
N SER A 650 -17.86 16.30 10.16
CA SER A 650 -19.17 16.86 10.53
C SER A 650 -19.53 18.08 9.68
N ASN A 651 -18.55 18.90 9.29
CA ASN A 651 -18.79 20.02 8.37
C ASN A 651 -19.09 19.54 6.97
N GLN A 652 -18.41 18.50 6.49
CA GLN A 652 -18.70 17.88 5.19
C GLN A 652 -20.14 17.35 5.17
N VAL A 653 -20.57 16.63 6.23
CA VAL A 653 -21.96 16.14 6.36
C VAL A 653 -22.94 17.32 6.40
N ALA A 654 -22.69 18.34 7.23
CA ALA A 654 -23.58 19.49 7.31
C ALA A 654 -23.67 20.26 5.97
N ALA A 655 -22.55 20.39 5.25
CA ALA A 655 -22.51 21.00 3.92
C ALA A 655 -23.25 20.14 2.88
N LEU A 656 -23.09 18.82 2.90
CA LEU A 656 -23.82 17.89 2.04
C LEU A 656 -25.33 17.93 2.32
N LEU A 657 -25.73 17.94 3.59
CA LEU A 657 -27.14 18.07 3.98
C LEU A 657 -27.73 19.41 3.52
N ALA A 658 -26.98 20.51 3.67
CA ALA A 658 -27.39 21.83 3.21
C ALA A 658 -27.46 21.91 1.67
N ALA A 659 -26.50 21.32 0.96
CA ALA A 659 -26.49 21.26 -0.51
C ALA A 659 -27.63 20.38 -1.04
N ALA A 660 -27.89 19.24 -0.42
CA ALA A 660 -29.01 18.37 -0.76
C ALA A 660 -30.36 19.08 -0.51
N ALA A 661 -30.48 19.80 0.60
CA ALA A 661 -31.65 20.61 0.87
C ALA A 661 -31.83 21.73 -0.16
N LEU A 662 -30.75 22.43 -0.54
CA LEU A 662 -30.80 23.45 -1.59
C LEU A 662 -31.21 22.84 -2.94
N GLY A 663 -30.68 21.66 -3.29
CA GLY A 663 -31.07 20.93 -4.49
C GLY A 663 -32.56 20.59 -4.51
N LEU A 664 -33.09 20.06 -3.41
CA LEU A 664 -34.51 19.75 -3.26
C LEU A 664 -35.41 21.01 -3.19
N ALA A 665 -34.88 22.14 -2.75
CA ALA A 665 -35.59 23.42 -2.75
C ALA A 665 -35.72 24.02 -4.17
N VAL A 666 -34.69 23.84 -5.01
CA VAL A 666 -34.63 24.42 -6.36
C VAL A 666 -35.25 23.50 -7.41
N LEU A 667 -35.12 22.18 -7.25
CA LEU A 667 -35.66 21.19 -8.18
C LEU A 667 -37.02 20.67 -7.69
N PRO A 668 -38.11 20.85 -8.46
CA PRO A 668 -39.38 20.22 -8.15
C PRO A 668 -39.20 18.70 -8.06
N THR A 669 -39.67 18.07 -6.98
CA THR A 669 -39.50 16.64 -6.68
C THR A 669 -39.87 15.72 -7.85
N ARG A 670 -40.84 16.11 -8.68
CA ARG A 670 -41.22 15.45 -9.94
C ARG A 670 -40.06 15.22 -10.92
N TRP A 671 -39.11 16.15 -11.02
CA TRP A 671 -37.96 16.03 -11.92
C TRP A 671 -36.90 15.07 -11.35
N LEU A 672 -36.76 15.01 -10.02
CA LEU A 672 -35.89 14.02 -9.39
C LEU A 672 -36.44 12.60 -9.60
N VAL A 673 -37.75 12.41 -9.42
CA VAL A 673 -38.40 11.13 -9.74
C VAL A 673 -38.20 10.76 -11.21
N PHE A 674 -38.31 11.74 -12.11
CA PHE A 674 -38.05 11.52 -13.54
C PHE A 674 -36.59 11.16 -13.83
N ILE A 675 -35.61 11.83 -13.20
CA ILE A 675 -34.18 11.51 -13.36
C ILE A 675 -33.88 10.12 -12.83
N VAL A 676 -34.39 9.76 -11.65
CA VAL A 676 -34.23 8.41 -11.08
C VAL A 676 -34.85 7.38 -12.03
N PHE A 677 -36.07 7.63 -12.50
CA PHE A 677 -36.74 6.76 -13.47
C PHE A 677 -35.90 6.57 -14.74
N VAL A 678 -35.46 7.64 -15.39
CA VAL A 678 -34.61 7.55 -16.59
C VAL A 678 -33.33 6.78 -16.28
N ASN A 679 -32.64 7.12 -15.19
CA ASN A 679 -31.38 6.47 -14.81
C ASN A 679 -31.56 4.96 -14.57
N THR A 680 -32.61 4.54 -13.86
CA THR A 680 -32.91 3.12 -13.61
C THR A 680 -33.19 2.34 -14.89
N PHE A 681 -33.82 2.97 -15.89
CA PHE A 681 -34.11 2.32 -17.17
C PHE A 681 -32.94 2.40 -18.18
N THR A 682 -32.05 3.39 -18.05
CA THR A 682 -30.86 3.51 -18.91
C THR A 682 -29.64 2.74 -18.39
N SER A 683 -29.56 2.48 -17.08
CA SER A 683 -28.43 1.78 -16.45
C SER A 683 -28.29 0.33 -16.93
N GLY A 684 -29.38 -0.33 -17.34
CA GLY A 684 -29.35 -1.66 -17.93
C GLY A 684 -28.77 -1.74 -19.36
N LEU A 685 -28.65 -0.60 -20.07
CA LEU A 685 -28.12 -0.53 -21.44
C LEU A 685 -26.60 -0.35 -21.47
N GLN A 686 -26.00 0.16 -20.40
CA GLN A 686 -24.56 0.25 -20.27
C GLN A 686 -24.07 -1.09 -19.74
N GLY A 687 -23.53 -1.94 -20.63
CA GLY A 687 -22.92 -3.22 -20.27
C GLY A 687 -22.08 -3.07 -19.01
N GLN A 688 -22.48 -3.77 -17.95
CA GLN A 688 -21.98 -3.67 -16.59
C GLN A 688 -20.45 -3.54 -16.53
N ARG A 689 -19.96 -2.32 -16.26
CA ARG A 689 -18.68 -2.12 -15.59
C ARG A 689 -18.95 -2.16 -14.09
N GLU A 690 -18.89 -3.35 -13.50
CA GLU A 690 -18.94 -3.56 -12.04
C GLU A 690 -17.63 -3.18 -11.35
N SER A 691 -16.92 -2.14 -11.81
CA SER A 691 -16.01 -1.47 -10.88
C SER A 691 -16.89 -0.74 -9.88
N PRO A 692 -16.69 -0.87 -8.55
CA PRO A 692 -17.42 -0.05 -7.59
C PRO A 692 -17.32 1.39 -8.07
N SER A 693 -18.48 2.05 -8.20
CA SER A 693 -18.49 3.38 -8.77
C SER A 693 -17.49 4.23 -8.00
N THR A 694 -16.77 5.15 -8.65
CA THR A 694 -15.78 6.00 -7.95
C THR A 694 -16.39 6.62 -6.70
N PHE A 695 -17.71 6.90 -6.74
CA PHE A 695 -18.51 7.31 -5.59
C PHE A 695 -18.56 6.29 -4.44
N GLU A 696 -18.89 5.02 -4.69
CA GLU A 696 -18.92 3.97 -3.65
C GLU A 696 -17.58 3.80 -2.96
N ARG A 697 -16.48 3.77 -3.73
CA ARG A 697 -15.14 3.70 -3.12
C ARG A 697 -14.86 4.92 -2.25
N ARG A 698 -15.13 6.14 -2.73
CA ARG A 698 -14.92 7.38 -1.97
C ARG A 698 -15.77 7.45 -0.71
N PHE A 699 -17.02 6.99 -0.80
CA PHE A 699 -17.90 6.90 0.36
C PHE A 699 -17.35 5.91 1.39
N ASN A 700 -16.90 4.74 0.96
CA ASN A 700 -16.31 3.74 1.84
C ASN A 700 -15.03 4.26 2.51
N GLU A 701 -14.09 4.81 1.73
CA GLU A 701 -12.86 5.44 2.24
C GLU A 701 -13.17 6.50 3.31
N TRP A 702 -14.12 7.38 3.00
CA TRP A 702 -14.56 8.42 3.93
C TRP A 702 -15.21 7.83 5.19
N TRP A 703 -16.12 6.86 5.05
CA TRP A 703 -16.82 6.23 6.16
C TRP A 703 -15.89 5.46 7.11
N TYR A 704 -14.91 4.74 6.57
CA TYR A 704 -13.92 4.00 7.36
C TYR A 704 -12.90 4.92 8.02
N SER A 705 -12.63 6.11 7.46
CA SER A 705 -11.76 7.11 8.07
C SER A 705 -12.32 7.73 9.36
N ILE A 706 -13.62 7.57 9.64
CA ILE A 706 -14.28 8.18 10.81
C ILE A 706 -14.09 7.25 12.04
N PRO A 707 -13.35 7.69 13.08
CA PRO A 707 -13.23 6.96 14.35
C PRO A 707 -14.55 6.90 15.13
N VAL A 708 -14.65 5.89 15.98
CA VAL A 708 -15.79 5.63 16.86
C VAL A 708 -15.60 6.39 18.18
N VAL A 709 -16.69 6.88 18.77
CA VAL A 709 -16.65 7.53 20.10
C VAL A 709 -16.24 6.49 21.16
N PRO A 710 -15.22 6.76 22.01
CA PRO A 710 -14.81 5.81 23.04
C PRO A 710 -15.92 5.62 24.08
N VAL A 711 -16.20 4.37 24.41
CA VAL A 711 -17.19 3.96 25.42
C VAL A 711 -16.44 3.67 26.73
N ARG A 712 -16.81 4.35 27.83
CA ARG A 712 -16.24 4.08 29.17
C ARG A 712 -17.32 3.50 30.08
N PHE A 713 -17.00 2.36 30.69
CA PHE A 713 -17.83 1.74 31.72
C PHE A 713 -17.52 2.40 33.06
N LEU A 714 -18.53 2.90 33.76
CA LEU A 714 -18.36 3.46 35.11
C LEU A 714 -18.07 2.33 36.09
N LYS A 715 -17.07 2.52 36.95
CA LYS A 715 -16.85 1.61 38.09
C LYS A 715 -17.99 1.81 39.12
N PRO A 716 -18.41 0.76 39.86
CA PRO A 716 -19.44 0.90 40.87
C PRO A 716 -19.02 1.94 41.92
N GLY A 717 -19.77 3.05 42.03
CA GLY A 717 -19.59 4.08 43.06
C GLY A 717 -19.12 5.47 42.59
N GLU A 718 -18.96 5.73 41.29
CA GLU A 718 -18.73 7.10 40.78
C GLU A 718 -20.05 7.81 40.46
N ASP A 719 -20.40 8.81 41.28
CA ASP A 719 -21.49 9.75 40.97
C ASP A 719 -21.08 10.69 39.84
N VAL A 720 -21.71 10.56 38.69
CA VAL A 720 -21.55 11.54 37.60
C VAL A 720 -22.58 12.64 37.80
N ASN A 721 -22.12 13.83 38.19
CA ASN A 721 -22.86 15.08 38.03
C ASN A 721 -22.98 15.40 36.52
N VAL A 722 -23.81 14.63 35.80
CA VAL A 722 -24.26 15.00 34.46
C VAL A 722 -25.32 16.09 34.67
N ARG A 723 -24.95 17.36 34.44
CA ARG A 723 -25.97 18.35 34.09
C ARG A 723 -26.62 17.84 32.81
N LYS A 724 -27.82 17.27 32.94
CA LYS A 724 -28.68 16.90 31.82
C LYS A 724 -28.81 18.12 30.91
N LEU A 725 -28.35 17.98 29.68
CA LEU A 725 -28.83 18.79 28.57
C LEU A 725 -30.11 18.06 28.10
N ASP A 726 -31.22 18.40 28.75
CA ASP A 726 -32.56 18.23 28.19
C ASP A 726 -32.78 19.28 27.08
#